data_AF-D0LXL8-F1
#
_entry.id   AF-D0LXL8-F1
#
_cell.length_a   1.000
_cell.length_b   1.000
_cell.length_c   1.000
_cell.angle_alpha   90.00
_cell.angle_beta   90.00
_cell.angle_gamma   90.00
#
_symmetry.space_group_name_H-M   'P 1'
#
loop_
_entity.id
_entity.type
_entity.pdbx_description
1 polymer ?
#
loop_
_entity_poly.entity_id
_entity_poly.type
_entity_poly.pdbx_seq_one_letter_code
_entity_poly.pdbx_strand_id
1 'polypeptide(L)'
;MFSAMPLAAHRWRGLCLLALLACALLACGEDQRFEGDASGECSDGADNDGDGLFDCSDDGCIASPQCLCPGGNVYIDADDDGVCDALDRCRGNDASGDSDDDGVCDDLDQCADADDELDADQDGVCNALDICRGFDDMVDEDGDGVPDGCDRCAGADDAEDGDGDGAPDACDPCPLDAEDDSDDDGSCDSDDLCPGFDDGTDTDGDGIPNGCDECPQEATNDEDGDGVCDDADICPGGDDTQDSDGDAIPDFCDQCEGGDDRDDQDDDGVPDFCDPCPLDAEDDSDGDGSCDSDDLCPGGDDTQDSDDDGIPDACDPCPQGGIDEDGDGVCGASDNCPSTPNPRQLDRDEDGVGNACDDDFALCVEDNVSLPQSGFLSIGEATSVVPLCNGELLYGDRRGNQVVWLRAPDGAEIVTFPLSSAPAVLEIDPYLGHLYVALSNSSELVIIDLIDGSQSAIEVSGQIRDLAWARDERILATSVLGDGSVRVGVIDGEAETFTLLEDGDTLDAAAHFLVYDPTRSQILSGSREQASGVTPARLERHDFDQIASALTRLESRVVGNSGRDLDLSSDYQHLVYTAGNGNDAKYNLIDFSPANLHMPQGSWELGRYPQTASFRPDAQILAASNRSNLKAFSVASHQEQFSRAHSPPSCALPEIRQVRWSRGGSVVYTLVSCGSSSGVLLWNSLAL
;
A
#
# COMPACT_ATOMS: atom_id res chain seq x y z
N MET A 1 1.93 53.36 19.98
CA MET A 1 1.53 54.08 21.22
C MET A 1 0.78 53.06 22.06
N PHE A 2 1.24 52.68 23.26
CA PHE A 2 0.87 53.33 24.54
C PHE A 2 -0.65 53.61 24.59
N SER A 3 -1.48 53.15 25.53
CA SER A 3 -1.34 52.60 26.90
C SER A 3 -2.79 52.32 27.38
N ALA A 4 -3.15 51.69 28.50
CA ALA A 4 -2.49 50.81 29.47
C ALA A 4 -3.60 50.23 30.39
N MET A 5 -3.31 49.16 31.13
CA MET A 5 -3.91 48.83 32.45
C MET A 5 -3.82 50.07 33.41
N PRO A 6 -4.57 50.20 34.56
CA PRO A 6 -4.59 49.14 35.59
C PRO A 6 -5.65 49.18 36.75
N LEU A 7 -5.45 48.30 37.75
CA LEU A 7 -5.81 48.41 39.19
C LEU A 7 -7.34 48.37 39.55
N ALA A 8 -7.78 47.94 40.75
CA ALA A 8 -7.08 47.36 41.91
C ALA A 8 -8.02 46.48 42.76
N ALA A 9 -7.39 45.55 43.48
CA ALA A 9 -7.86 44.79 44.63
C ALA A 9 -8.50 45.62 45.77
N HIS A 10 -9.37 44.97 46.56
CA HIS A 10 -9.74 45.40 47.91
C HIS A 10 -9.27 44.41 48.98
N ARG A 11 -8.96 44.92 50.19
CA ARG A 11 -8.21 44.23 51.25
C ARG A 11 -8.98 44.14 52.59
N TRP A 12 -8.84 42.99 53.27
CA TRP A 12 -8.48 42.80 54.69
C TRP A 12 -9.48 43.02 55.88
N ARG A 13 -9.23 42.18 56.92
CA ARG A 13 -9.49 42.28 58.38
C ARG A 13 -10.90 41.87 58.89
N GLY A 14 -11.05 41.09 59.97
CA GLY A 14 -10.07 40.30 60.78
C GLY A 14 -10.40 40.22 62.29
N LEU A 15 -9.72 39.33 63.04
CA LEU A 15 -9.51 39.29 64.53
C LEU A 15 -10.74 39.21 65.48
N CYS A 16 -10.70 38.73 66.74
CA CYS A 16 -9.88 37.74 67.51
C CYS A 16 -10.35 37.72 69.00
N LEU A 17 -10.18 36.61 69.76
CA LEU A 17 -9.98 36.55 71.25
C LEU A 17 -11.15 37.02 72.19
N LEU A 18 -11.34 36.72 73.51
CA LEU A 18 -10.69 36.00 74.65
C LEU A 18 -11.85 35.53 75.62
N ALA A 19 -11.86 34.34 76.26
CA ALA A 19 -11.23 33.86 77.52
C ALA A 19 -11.73 34.41 78.89
N LEU A 20 -11.78 33.56 79.95
CA LEU A 20 -11.99 33.95 81.37
C LEU A 20 -11.39 32.97 82.43
N LEU A 21 -11.03 33.52 83.61
CA LEU A 21 -10.32 32.94 84.79
C LEU A 21 -10.98 33.48 86.12
N ALA A 22 -10.71 33.09 87.39
CA ALA A 22 -9.69 32.26 88.09
C ALA A 22 -10.27 31.71 89.45
N CYS A 23 -9.89 30.54 90.01
CA CYS A 23 -8.76 30.24 90.93
C CYS A 23 -8.97 30.43 92.48
N ALA A 24 -8.90 29.30 93.25
CA ALA A 24 -8.27 29.05 94.58
C ALA A 24 -8.81 29.47 96.01
N LEU A 25 -8.95 28.43 96.89
CA LEU A 25 -8.48 28.22 98.31
C LEU A 25 -9.19 28.70 99.65
N LEU A 26 -9.45 27.69 100.53
CA LEU A 26 -9.24 27.54 102.02
C LEU A 26 -10.16 28.08 103.19
N ALA A 27 -10.60 27.12 104.06
CA ALA A 27 -10.53 27.04 105.57
C ALA A 27 -11.72 27.29 106.59
N CYS A 28 -12.04 26.23 107.38
CA CYS A 28 -12.37 26.04 108.84
C CYS A 28 -13.54 26.69 109.66
N GLY A 29 -14.15 25.92 110.62
CA GLY A 29 -14.80 26.41 111.88
C GLY A 29 -15.90 25.53 112.57
N GLU A 30 -15.85 25.29 113.89
CA GLU A 30 -16.73 24.40 114.74
C GLU A 30 -17.72 25.14 115.71
N ASP A 31 -18.66 24.44 116.40
CA ASP A 31 -18.84 24.28 117.90
C ASP A 31 -20.20 23.64 118.34
N GLN A 32 -20.32 23.13 119.59
CA GLN A 32 -21.24 22.08 120.13
C GLN A 32 -22.28 22.52 121.23
N ARG A 33 -23.21 21.62 121.68
CA ARG A 33 -23.34 21.03 123.08
C ARG A 33 -24.74 20.54 123.63
N PHE A 34 -24.77 19.28 124.13
CA PHE A 34 -25.33 18.67 125.40
C PHE A 34 -26.84 18.57 125.81
N GLU A 35 -27.11 17.74 126.85
CA GLU A 35 -28.25 16.80 127.08
C GLU A 35 -29.18 17.01 128.34
N GLY A 36 -30.24 16.17 128.45
CA GLY A 36 -30.87 15.62 129.70
C GLY A 36 -32.22 16.20 130.20
N ASP A 37 -33.29 15.38 130.44
CA ASP A 37 -34.50 15.76 131.23
C ASP A 37 -35.62 14.67 131.53
N ALA A 38 -35.40 13.34 131.55
CA ALA A 38 -36.48 12.37 131.93
C ALA A 38 -36.11 11.01 132.57
N SER A 39 -36.97 10.54 133.48
CA SER A 39 -36.74 9.44 134.44
C SER A 39 -36.26 8.08 133.89
N GLY A 40 -35.15 7.60 134.44
CA GLY A 40 -34.36 6.44 134.01
C GLY A 40 -32.86 6.77 134.03
N GLU A 41 -32.55 8.06 133.98
CA GLU A 41 -31.21 8.66 134.07
C GLU A 41 -30.46 8.29 135.38
N CYS A 42 -29.16 8.00 135.21
CA CYS A 42 -28.19 7.61 136.24
C CYS A 42 -28.27 8.47 137.50
N SER A 43 -28.89 7.94 138.55
CA SER A 43 -29.46 8.76 139.63
C SER A 43 -28.47 9.26 140.70
N ASP A 44 -27.21 8.84 140.63
CA ASP A 44 -26.08 9.39 141.42
C ASP A 44 -25.05 10.16 140.58
N GLY A 45 -25.13 10.09 139.24
CA GLY A 45 -24.27 10.85 138.32
C GLY A 45 -22.78 10.53 138.50
N ALA A 46 -22.46 9.26 138.74
CA ALA A 46 -21.12 8.75 138.97
C ALA A 46 -20.77 7.69 137.92
N ASP A 47 -19.62 7.91 137.29
CA ASP A 47 -18.85 6.98 136.48
C ASP A 47 -18.25 5.97 137.46
N ASN A 48 -18.91 4.81 137.58
CA ASN A 48 -18.71 3.81 138.62
C ASN A 48 -17.74 2.70 138.19
N ASP A 49 -17.54 2.49 136.88
CA ASP A 49 -16.50 1.60 136.35
C ASP A 49 -15.18 2.34 135.98
N GLY A 50 -15.26 3.65 135.72
CA GLY A 50 -14.12 4.56 135.60
C GLY A 50 -13.68 4.86 134.16
N ASP A 51 -14.54 4.64 133.16
CA ASP A 51 -14.20 4.84 131.73
C ASP A 51 -14.30 6.31 131.27
N GLY A 52 -15.03 7.14 132.02
CA GLY A 52 -15.23 8.58 131.78
C GLY A 52 -16.54 8.96 131.07
N LEU A 53 -17.42 8.00 130.81
CA LEU A 53 -18.78 8.16 130.27
C LEU A 53 -19.82 7.96 131.40
N PHE A 54 -21.11 7.98 131.05
CA PHE A 54 -22.21 7.70 131.99
C PHE A 54 -23.24 6.83 131.25
N ASP A 55 -23.10 5.50 131.31
CA ASP A 55 -23.79 4.59 130.39
C ASP A 55 -24.46 3.36 131.05
N CYS A 56 -24.76 2.31 130.27
CA CYS A 56 -25.42 1.10 130.76
C CYS A 56 -24.57 0.22 131.70
N SER A 57 -23.25 0.38 131.66
CA SER A 57 -22.26 -0.34 132.47
C SER A 57 -22.21 0.17 133.92
N ASP A 58 -22.66 1.41 134.14
CA ASP A 58 -22.69 2.05 135.45
C ASP A 58 -23.72 1.43 136.42
N ASP A 59 -23.25 1.20 137.65
CA ASP A 59 -23.97 0.48 138.71
C ASP A 59 -25.16 1.31 139.26
N GLY A 60 -26.27 1.27 138.53
CA GLY A 60 -27.48 2.06 138.76
C GLY A 60 -28.24 2.44 137.48
N CYS A 61 -27.57 2.38 136.32
CA CYS A 61 -28.08 2.77 135.01
C CYS A 61 -28.64 1.59 134.20
N ILE A 62 -28.25 0.36 134.55
CA ILE A 62 -28.64 -0.91 133.90
C ILE A 62 -30.16 -1.19 133.80
N ALA A 63 -31.00 -0.45 134.54
CA ALA A 63 -32.46 -0.51 134.48
C ALA A 63 -33.10 0.56 133.57
N SER A 64 -32.28 1.37 132.90
CA SER A 64 -32.71 2.39 131.94
C SER A 64 -33.27 1.74 130.67
N PRO A 65 -34.33 2.28 130.03
CA PRO A 65 -34.92 1.68 128.83
C PRO A 65 -33.97 1.53 127.64
N GLN A 66 -32.86 2.27 127.62
CA GLN A 66 -31.83 2.19 126.58
C GLN A 66 -31.03 0.87 126.67
N CYS A 67 -30.96 0.24 127.86
CA CYS A 67 -30.05 -0.87 128.19
C CYS A 67 -30.72 -2.26 128.09
N LEU A 68 -31.76 -2.40 127.26
CA LEU A 68 -32.56 -3.63 127.15
C LEU A 68 -32.72 -4.07 125.69
N CYS A 69 -32.30 -5.29 125.38
CA CYS A 69 -32.59 -5.91 124.08
C CYS A 69 -34.11 -6.05 123.86
N PRO A 70 -34.59 -6.02 122.60
CA PRO A 70 -36.00 -6.26 122.27
C PRO A 70 -36.52 -7.60 122.82
N GLY A 71 -37.28 -7.54 123.92
CA GLY A 71 -37.79 -8.73 124.62
C GLY A 71 -37.58 -8.74 126.14
N GLY A 72 -36.71 -7.86 126.67
CA GLY A 72 -36.55 -7.67 128.12
C GLY A 72 -35.59 -8.65 128.80
N ASN A 73 -34.62 -9.18 128.06
CA ASN A 73 -33.47 -9.91 128.60
C ASN A 73 -32.28 -8.94 128.78
N VAL A 74 -31.28 -9.36 129.56
CA VAL A 74 -30.04 -8.60 129.81
C VAL A 74 -29.21 -8.51 128.52
N TYR A 75 -28.69 -7.32 128.20
CA TYR A 75 -27.75 -7.10 127.10
C TYR A 75 -26.41 -7.76 127.46
N ILE A 76 -26.04 -8.80 126.72
CA ILE A 76 -24.71 -9.40 126.68
C ILE A 76 -24.37 -9.54 125.20
N ASP A 77 -23.20 -9.03 124.87
CA ASP A 77 -22.59 -8.84 123.56
C ASP A 77 -21.11 -9.11 123.89
N ALA A 78 -20.62 -10.27 123.43
CA ALA A 78 -19.37 -10.86 123.94
C ALA A 78 -18.12 -10.38 123.19
N ASP A 79 -18.35 -9.82 122.00
CA ASP A 79 -17.39 -9.39 120.99
C ASP A 79 -17.34 -7.85 120.87
N ASP A 80 -18.30 -7.13 121.46
CA ASP A 80 -18.53 -5.68 121.34
C ASP A 80 -18.78 -5.21 119.88
N ASP A 81 -19.45 -6.04 119.05
CA ASP A 81 -19.81 -5.70 117.66
C ASP A 81 -21.07 -4.82 117.55
N GLY A 82 -21.93 -4.86 118.58
CA GLY A 82 -23.22 -4.16 118.63
C GLY A 82 -24.44 -5.07 118.43
N VAL A 83 -24.26 -6.39 118.35
CA VAL A 83 -25.32 -7.41 118.26
C VAL A 83 -25.22 -8.35 119.45
N CYS A 84 -26.31 -8.46 120.24
CA CYS A 84 -26.30 -9.36 121.40
C CYS A 84 -26.20 -10.86 121.02
N ASP A 85 -25.42 -11.65 121.77
CA ASP A 85 -25.14 -13.11 121.61
C ASP A 85 -26.35 -14.01 121.26
N ALA A 86 -27.55 -13.56 121.64
CA ALA A 86 -28.81 -14.28 121.46
C ALA A 86 -29.43 -14.12 120.06
N LEU A 87 -28.92 -13.19 119.27
CA LEU A 87 -29.33 -12.89 117.89
C LEU A 87 -28.17 -12.99 116.89
N ASP A 88 -26.93 -12.89 117.37
CA ASP A 88 -25.74 -13.11 116.56
C ASP A 88 -25.58 -14.58 116.09
N ARG A 89 -25.15 -14.73 114.83
CA ARG A 89 -24.80 -15.98 114.13
C ARG A 89 -23.28 -16.22 114.13
N CYS A 90 -22.47 -15.16 114.10
CA CYS A 90 -21.03 -15.13 113.88
C CYS A 90 -20.32 -14.53 115.11
N ARG A 91 -20.11 -15.34 116.15
CA ARG A 91 -19.57 -14.94 117.46
C ARG A 91 -18.08 -14.61 117.45
N GLY A 92 -17.72 -13.60 116.67
CA GLY A 92 -16.42 -12.95 116.62
C GLY A 92 -16.59 -11.45 116.40
N ASN A 93 -15.49 -10.71 116.45
CA ASN A 93 -15.47 -9.24 116.39
C ASN A 93 -15.77 -8.64 114.99
N ASP A 94 -16.58 -9.28 114.16
CA ASP A 94 -17.11 -8.67 112.93
C ASP A 94 -18.50 -8.08 113.20
N ALA A 95 -18.84 -6.98 112.52
CA ALA A 95 -20.15 -6.32 112.63
C ALA A 95 -20.93 -6.47 111.30
N SER A 96 -20.58 -7.48 110.51
CA SER A 96 -21.00 -7.70 109.12
C SER A 96 -20.84 -9.19 108.81
N GLY A 97 -21.64 -10.03 109.46
CA GLY A 97 -21.53 -11.47 109.25
C GLY A 97 -22.17 -11.90 107.93
N ASP A 98 -21.59 -12.93 107.32
CA ASP A 98 -22.20 -13.82 106.31
C ASP A 98 -22.97 -13.05 105.23
N SER A 99 -22.24 -12.19 104.50
CA SER A 99 -22.83 -11.17 103.60
C SER A 99 -23.62 -11.75 102.42
N ASP A 100 -23.29 -12.96 101.94
CA ASP A 100 -24.01 -13.66 100.87
C ASP A 100 -24.87 -14.85 101.37
N ASP A 101 -24.92 -15.09 102.70
CA ASP A 101 -25.70 -16.13 103.40
C ASP A 101 -25.21 -17.59 103.08
N ASP A 102 -23.94 -17.77 102.67
CA ASP A 102 -23.31 -19.06 102.34
C ASP A 102 -22.91 -19.90 103.58
N GLY A 103 -22.64 -19.23 104.71
CA GLY A 103 -22.27 -19.84 105.99
C GLY A 103 -20.78 -19.74 106.39
N VAL A 104 -19.95 -19.06 105.60
CA VAL A 104 -18.60 -18.60 105.95
C VAL A 104 -18.69 -17.16 106.52
N CYS A 105 -17.66 -16.72 107.25
CA CYS A 105 -17.57 -15.32 107.70
C CYS A 105 -16.70 -14.54 106.70
N ASP A 106 -17.12 -13.31 106.36
CA ASP A 106 -16.46 -12.42 105.39
C ASP A 106 -14.94 -12.22 105.61
N ASP A 107 -14.40 -12.47 106.83
CA ASP A 107 -12.97 -12.37 107.14
C ASP A 107 -12.15 -13.63 106.84
N LEU A 108 -12.82 -14.74 106.54
CA LEU A 108 -12.27 -16.04 106.13
C LEU A 108 -12.64 -16.42 104.69
N ASP A 109 -13.61 -15.73 104.10
CA ASP A 109 -14.01 -15.87 102.70
C ASP A 109 -12.93 -15.32 101.74
N GLN A 110 -12.58 -16.12 100.73
CA GLN A 110 -11.63 -15.73 99.68
C GLN A 110 -12.33 -15.07 98.48
N CYS A 111 -13.64 -15.24 98.37
CA CYS A 111 -14.49 -14.81 97.28
C CYS A 111 -15.69 -14.00 97.82
N ALA A 112 -15.36 -12.97 98.62
CA ALA A 112 -16.18 -12.07 99.47
C ALA A 112 -17.59 -11.57 99.04
N ASP A 113 -18.11 -12.00 97.90
CA ASP A 113 -19.47 -11.75 97.39
C ASP A 113 -20.10 -13.03 96.73
N ALA A 114 -19.50 -14.23 96.87
CA ALA A 114 -19.95 -15.50 96.27
C ALA A 114 -19.28 -16.80 96.81
N ASP A 115 -20.09 -17.69 97.42
CA ASP A 115 -19.94 -19.16 97.65
C ASP A 115 -18.58 -19.81 97.25
N ASP A 116 -17.77 -20.11 98.27
CA ASP A 116 -16.40 -20.65 98.11
C ASP A 116 -16.32 -22.14 97.70
N GLU A 117 -17.42 -22.90 97.79
CA GLU A 117 -17.49 -24.29 97.28
C GLU A 117 -17.80 -24.35 95.77
N LEU A 118 -18.14 -23.21 95.15
CA LEU A 118 -18.36 -23.11 93.70
C LEU A 118 -17.06 -22.83 92.93
N ASP A 119 -16.34 -23.91 92.68
CA ASP A 119 -15.25 -24.09 91.72
C ASP A 119 -15.74 -25.14 90.68
N ALA A 120 -15.89 -24.73 89.40
CA ALA A 120 -16.62 -25.53 88.40
C ALA A 120 -15.77 -26.59 87.70
N ASP A 121 -14.47 -26.36 87.54
CA ASP A 121 -13.50 -27.24 86.87
C ASP A 121 -12.46 -27.85 87.82
N GLN A 122 -12.40 -27.36 89.06
CA GLN A 122 -11.60 -27.87 90.19
C GLN A 122 -10.11 -27.54 90.08
N ASP A 123 -9.78 -26.36 89.54
CA ASP A 123 -8.40 -25.85 89.47
C ASP A 123 -7.92 -25.21 90.79
N GLY A 124 -8.85 -24.76 91.64
CA GLY A 124 -8.58 -24.10 92.92
C GLY A 124 -8.85 -22.60 92.96
N VAL A 125 -9.40 -22.02 91.89
CA VAL A 125 -9.94 -20.66 91.83
C VAL A 125 -11.47 -20.73 91.85
N CYS A 126 -12.14 -19.91 92.66
CA CYS A 126 -13.62 -19.88 92.66
C CYS A 126 -14.15 -19.26 91.36
N ASN A 127 -15.34 -19.68 90.91
CA ASN A 127 -15.99 -19.21 89.67
C ASN A 127 -16.13 -17.67 89.54
N ALA A 128 -16.01 -16.93 90.65
CA ALA A 128 -16.08 -15.47 90.70
C ALA A 128 -14.74 -14.77 90.40
N LEU A 129 -13.62 -15.45 90.57
CA LEU A 129 -12.26 -14.97 90.30
C LEU A 129 -11.57 -15.70 89.14
N ASP A 130 -12.09 -16.87 88.76
CA ASP A 130 -11.76 -17.68 87.59
C ASP A 130 -11.83 -16.84 86.30
N ILE A 131 -10.69 -16.72 85.63
CA ILE A 131 -10.50 -15.96 84.38
C ILE A 131 -10.76 -16.88 83.17
N CYS A 132 -10.36 -18.15 83.24
CA CYS A 132 -10.41 -19.12 82.14
C CYS A 132 -11.35 -20.34 82.35
N ARG A 133 -12.60 -20.05 82.71
CA ARG A 133 -13.71 -21.00 82.96
C ARG A 133 -13.67 -22.30 82.14
N GLY A 134 -13.29 -23.38 82.79
CA GLY A 134 -13.17 -24.73 82.25
C GLY A 134 -11.74 -25.27 82.20
N PHE A 135 -10.74 -24.46 82.54
CA PHE A 135 -9.31 -24.71 82.39
C PHE A 135 -8.51 -24.12 83.56
N ASP A 136 -7.26 -24.57 83.73
CA ASP A 136 -6.39 -24.22 84.86
C ASP A 136 -5.76 -22.83 84.68
N ASP A 137 -6.20 -21.84 85.48
CA ASP A 137 -5.74 -20.43 85.44
C ASP A 137 -4.23 -20.26 85.73
N MET A 138 -3.55 -21.32 86.19
CA MET A 138 -2.13 -21.31 86.55
C MET A 138 -1.20 -21.86 85.45
N VAL A 139 -1.74 -22.19 84.27
CA VAL A 139 -0.98 -22.71 83.13
C VAL A 139 -0.98 -21.69 81.98
N ASP A 140 0.20 -21.15 81.70
CA ASP A 140 0.52 -20.10 80.74
C ASP A 140 1.92 -20.45 80.18
N GLU A 141 2.00 -20.99 78.95
CA GLU A 141 3.24 -21.55 78.36
C GLU A 141 4.20 -20.46 77.84
N ASP A 142 3.71 -19.31 77.37
CA ASP A 142 4.54 -18.23 76.82
C ASP A 142 4.78 -17.04 77.77
N GLY A 143 3.89 -16.82 78.74
CA GLY A 143 4.00 -15.82 79.80
C GLY A 143 3.35 -14.47 79.50
N ASP A 144 2.38 -14.39 78.57
CA ASP A 144 1.68 -13.15 78.22
C ASP A 144 0.66 -12.68 79.29
N GLY A 145 0.12 -13.62 80.08
CA GLY A 145 -0.87 -13.39 81.13
C GLY A 145 -2.29 -13.88 80.82
N VAL A 146 -2.50 -14.59 79.71
CA VAL A 146 -3.72 -15.33 79.36
C VAL A 146 -3.44 -16.84 79.55
N PRO A 147 -4.24 -17.59 80.33
CA PRO A 147 -4.02 -19.02 80.49
C PRO A 147 -4.25 -19.82 79.19
N ASP A 148 -3.44 -20.87 78.95
CA ASP A 148 -3.44 -21.75 77.75
C ASP A 148 -4.84 -22.25 77.31
N GLY A 149 -5.80 -22.33 78.24
CA GLY A 149 -7.17 -22.78 77.96
C GLY A 149 -8.04 -21.75 77.24
N CYS A 150 -7.64 -20.48 77.28
CA CYS A 150 -8.38 -19.32 76.76
C CYS A 150 -7.53 -18.44 75.84
N ASP A 151 -6.21 -18.64 75.83
CA ASP A 151 -5.27 -18.19 74.81
C ASP A 151 -5.81 -18.48 73.40
N ARG A 152 -5.90 -17.43 72.58
CA ARG A 152 -6.38 -17.52 71.20
C ARG A 152 -5.24 -17.77 70.21
N CYS A 153 -4.06 -17.21 70.44
CA CYS A 153 -2.91 -17.25 69.53
C CYS A 153 -1.75 -18.19 69.95
N ALA A 154 -1.98 -19.13 70.87
CA ALA A 154 -1.18 -20.30 71.22
C ALA A 154 0.35 -20.15 71.06
N GLY A 155 0.99 -19.43 71.99
CA GLY A 155 2.44 -19.21 71.99
C GLY A 155 2.86 -17.81 71.51
N ALA A 156 1.95 -16.84 71.52
CA ALA A 156 2.16 -15.43 71.22
C ALA A 156 1.17 -14.54 71.99
N ASP A 157 1.57 -13.28 72.23
CA ASP A 157 0.87 -12.30 73.06
C ASP A 157 -0.52 -11.92 72.52
N ASP A 158 -1.58 -12.31 73.23
CA ASP A 158 -3.00 -12.06 72.90
C ASP A 158 -3.41 -10.58 73.09
N ALA A 159 -2.53 -9.71 73.62
CA ALA A 159 -2.86 -8.31 73.96
C ALA A 159 -2.45 -7.25 72.91
N GLU A 160 -1.69 -7.62 71.88
CA GLU A 160 -1.38 -6.74 70.74
C GLU A 160 -2.39 -7.02 69.61
N ASP A 161 -3.21 -6.01 69.34
CA ASP A 161 -4.31 -5.96 68.36
C ASP A 161 -4.17 -4.59 67.67
N GLY A 162 -3.64 -4.61 66.44
CA GLY A 162 -3.06 -3.47 65.73
C GLY A 162 -4.09 -2.51 65.12
N ASP A 163 -5.26 -3.02 64.76
CA ASP A 163 -6.35 -2.30 64.10
C ASP A 163 -7.63 -2.21 64.94
N GLY A 164 -7.85 -3.14 65.88
CA GLY A 164 -8.92 -3.13 66.86
C GLY A 164 -10.16 -3.97 66.51
N ASP A 165 -10.06 -4.96 65.61
CA ASP A 165 -11.16 -5.87 65.28
C ASP A 165 -11.49 -6.83 66.46
N GLY A 166 -10.45 -7.25 67.19
CA GLY A 166 -10.49 -8.17 68.32
C GLY A 166 -9.82 -9.53 68.09
N ALA A 167 -9.18 -9.78 66.95
CA ALA A 167 -8.17 -10.81 66.71
C ALA A 167 -6.78 -10.26 67.09
N PRO A 168 -5.92 -11.03 67.79
CA PRO A 168 -4.56 -10.57 68.08
C PRO A 168 -3.63 -10.75 66.87
N ASP A 169 -2.72 -9.78 66.67
CA ASP A 169 -1.78 -9.65 65.53
C ASP A 169 -1.05 -10.95 65.15
N ALA A 170 -0.84 -11.83 66.12
CA ALA A 170 -0.06 -13.05 65.97
C ALA A 170 -0.80 -14.20 65.29
N CYS A 171 -2.14 -14.21 65.31
CA CYS A 171 -2.96 -15.21 64.62
C CYS A 171 -4.08 -14.63 63.73
N ASP A 172 -4.12 -13.31 63.62
CA ASP A 172 -4.85 -12.54 62.63
C ASP A 172 -4.26 -12.71 61.19
N PRO A 173 -5.07 -13.00 60.15
CA PRO A 173 -4.65 -12.97 58.74
C PRO A 173 -4.21 -11.58 58.24
N CYS A 174 -4.82 -10.51 58.74
CA CYS A 174 -4.73 -9.13 58.29
C CYS A 174 -4.44 -8.11 59.43
N PRO A 175 -3.29 -8.20 60.15
CA PRO A 175 -3.00 -7.49 61.42
C PRO A 175 -2.93 -5.94 61.45
N LEU A 176 -3.43 -5.27 60.41
CA LEU A 176 -3.45 -3.81 60.26
C LEU A 176 -4.76 -3.33 59.59
N ASP A 177 -5.75 -4.21 59.44
CA ASP A 177 -6.97 -4.02 58.67
C ASP A 177 -8.17 -4.71 59.32
N ALA A 178 -8.89 -3.97 60.17
CA ALA A 178 -10.00 -4.49 60.99
C ALA A 178 -11.26 -4.92 60.21
N GLU A 179 -11.20 -4.92 58.88
CA GLU A 179 -12.24 -5.40 57.97
C GLU A 179 -11.85 -6.78 57.37
N ASP A 180 -10.65 -7.29 57.70
CA ASP A 180 -10.12 -8.61 57.32
C ASP A 180 -10.02 -8.80 55.79
N ASP A 181 -10.35 -9.99 55.32
CA ASP A 181 -10.53 -10.43 53.93
C ASP A 181 -12.03 -10.72 53.78
N SER A 182 -12.79 -9.76 53.23
CA SER A 182 -14.26 -9.80 53.19
C SER A 182 -14.84 -10.89 52.27
N ASP A 183 -14.06 -11.46 51.36
CA ASP A 183 -14.51 -12.45 50.38
C ASP A 183 -13.78 -13.82 50.39
N ASP A 184 -12.89 -14.01 51.37
CA ASP A 184 -12.09 -15.21 51.65
C ASP A 184 -11.07 -15.58 50.53
N ASP A 185 -10.49 -14.60 49.82
CA ASP A 185 -9.54 -14.85 48.71
C ASP A 185 -8.06 -14.96 49.10
N GLY A 186 -7.67 -14.41 50.26
CA GLY A 186 -6.30 -14.33 50.75
C GLY A 186 -5.64 -12.95 50.70
N SER A 187 -6.39 -11.90 50.35
CA SER A 187 -6.01 -10.48 50.32
C SER A 187 -6.86 -9.70 51.34
N CYS A 188 -6.25 -8.76 52.05
CA CYS A 188 -6.99 -7.91 53.01
C CYS A 188 -7.73 -6.79 52.25
N ASP A 189 -8.93 -6.40 52.69
CA ASP A 189 -9.80 -5.37 52.07
C ASP A 189 -9.09 -4.06 51.70
N SER A 190 -8.03 -3.68 52.43
CA SER A 190 -7.23 -2.48 52.19
C SER A 190 -6.17 -2.60 51.09
N ASP A 191 -5.79 -3.82 50.70
CA ASP A 191 -4.87 -4.15 49.61
C ASP A 191 -5.57 -4.89 48.43
N ASP A 192 -6.81 -5.35 48.62
CA ASP A 192 -7.75 -5.97 47.65
C ASP A 192 -7.96 -5.10 46.38
N LEU A 193 -7.78 -5.73 45.22
CA LEU A 193 -7.92 -5.11 43.89
C LEU A 193 -9.33 -5.25 43.30
N CYS A 194 -10.13 -6.22 43.74
CA CYS A 194 -11.46 -6.54 43.22
C CYS A 194 -12.50 -6.95 44.30
N PRO A 195 -13.01 -6.01 45.11
CA PRO A 195 -13.87 -6.34 46.25
C PRO A 195 -15.10 -7.18 45.94
N GLY A 196 -15.12 -8.40 46.47
CA GLY A 196 -16.15 -9.42 46.29
C GLY A 196 -15.77 -10.58 45.35
N PHE A 197 -14.53 -10.61 44.82
CA PHE A 197 -14.03 -11.64 43.89
C PHE A 197 -12.51 -11.84 43.96
N ASP A 198 -12.09 -13.11 43.89
CA ASP A 198 -10.70 -13.61 43.92
C ASP A 198 -9.69 -12.89 42.99
N ASP A 199 -8.84 -12.03 43.58
CA ASP A 199 -7.67 -11.33 43.02
C ASP A 199 -6.64 -12.28 42.39
N GLY A 200 -6.58 -13.52 42.88
CA GLY A 200 -5.72 -14.57 42.35
C GLY A 200 -6.19 -15.13 41.00
N THR A 201 -7.40 -14.79 40.56
CA THR A 201 -7.99 -15.23 39.30
C THR A 201 -7.96 -14.11 38.25
N ASP A 202 -6.82 -13.99 37.58
CA ASP A 202 -6.58 -13.22 36.36
C ASP A 202 -6.27 -14.22 35.22
N THR A 203 -7.09 -14.22 34.16
CA THR A 203 -7.08 -15.27 33.13
C THR A 203 -6.22 -14.94 31.90
N ASP A 204 -6.15 -13.68 31.53
CA ASP A 204 -5.39 -13.20 30.36
C ASP A 204 -4.06 -12.52 30.73
N GLY A 205 -3.93 -12.05 31.97
CA GLY A 205 -2.69 -11.56 32.58
C GLY A 205 -2.50 -10.05 32.52
N ASP A 206 -3.57 -9.26 32.40
CA ASP A 206 -3.50 -7.80 32.30
C ASP A 206 -3.28 -7.09 33.65
N GLY A 207 -3.65 -7.74 34.76
CA GLY A 207 -3.56 -7.24 36.13
C GLY A 207 -4.86 -6.73 36.73
N ILE A 208 -6.00 -6.95 36.07
CA ILE A 208 -7.37 -6.76 36.59
C ILE A 208 -7.95 -8.17 36.88
N PRO A 209 -8.42 -8.44 38.11
CA PRO A 209 -9.05 -9.71 38.43
C PRO A 209 -10.36 -9.93 37.66
N ASN A 210 -10.60 -11.19 37.24
CA ASN A 210 -11.76 -11.62 36.44
C ASN A 210 -13.14 -11.19 36.95
N GLY A 211 -13.28 -10.83 38.24
CA GLY A 211 -14.54 -10.40 38.85
C GLY A 211 -14.88 -8.92 38.59
N CYS A 212 -13.87 -8.11 38.31
CA CYS A 212 -13.96 -6.67 38.09
C CYS A 212 -13.52 -6.25 36.68
N ASP A 213 -12.91 -7.17 35.95
CA ASP A 213 -12.65 -7.03 34.53
C ASP A 213 -13.97 -7.11 33.72
N GLU A 214 -14.11 -6.18 32.77
CA GLU A 214 -15.26 -6.13 31.85
C GLU A 214 -15.08 -7.13 30.70
N CYS A 215 -13.82 -7.50 30.39
CA CYS A 215 -13.44 -8.47 29.37
C CYS A 215 -12.45 -9.55 29.88
N PRO A 216 -12.86 -10.45 30.82
CA PRO A 216 -12.00 -11.39 31.58
C PRO A 216 -11.22 -12.47 30.80
N GLN A 217 -11.02 -12.33 29.50
CA GLN A 217 -10.30 -13.24 28.60
C GLN A 217 -9.33 -12.51 27.65
N GLU A 218 -9.29 -11.17 27.64
CA GLU A 218 -8.60 -10.32 26.65
C GLU A 218 -7.87 -9.15 27.33
N ALA A 219 -6.54 -9.24 27.42
CA ALA A 219 -5.70 -8.32 28.19
C ALA A 219 -5.55 -6.87 27.65
N THR A 220 -6.39 -6.47 26.70
CA THR A 220 -6.54 -5.08 26.24
C THR A 220 -7.91 -4.48 26.61
N ASN A 221 -8.84 -5.31 27.08
CA ASN A 221 -10.19 -4.99 27.53
C ASN A 221 -11.03 -4.31 26.44
N ASP A 222 -11.38 -3.04 26.66
CA ASP A 222 -12.18 -2.16 25.80
C ASP A 222 -11.31 -0.89 25.61
N GLU A 223 -10.62 -0.78 24.45
CA GLU A 223 -9.63 0.29 24.20
C GLU A 223 -10.30 1.68 24.06
N ASP A 224 -11.56 1.77 23.65
CA ASP A 224 -12.24 3.04 23.35
C ASP A 224 -13.33 3.47 24.37
N GLY A 225 -13.86 2.53 25.14
CA GLY A 225 -14.77 2.73 26.26
C GLY A 225 -16.26 2.69 25.91
N ASP A 226 -16.65 1.97 24.86
CA ASP A 226 -18.04 1.85 24.43
C ASP A 226 -18.86 0.73 25.15
N GLY A 227 -18.16 -0.21 25.81
CA GLY A 227 -18.74 -1.37 26.49
C GLY A 227 -18.72 -2.68 25.70
N VAL A 228 -17.94 -2.77 24.61
CA VAL A 228 -17.62 -3.99 23.85
C VAL A 228 -16.12 -4.29 23.99
N CYS A 229 -15.79 -5.58 24.12
CA CYS A 229 -14.40 -6.03 24.21
C CYS A 229 -13.71 -5.99 22.84
N ASP A 230 -12.41 -5.66 22.78
CA ASP A 230 -11.62 -5.57 21.54
C ASP A 230 -11.69 -6.81 20.60
N ASP A 231 -12.04 -8.00 21.11
CA ASP A 231 -12.21 -9.23 20.30
C ASP A 231 -13.57 -9.35 19.61
N ALA A 232 -14.55 -8.59 20.11
CA ALA A 232 -15.92 -8.48 19.64
C ALA A 232 -16.24 -7.11 19.00
N ASP A 233 -15.39 -6.11 19.24
CA ASP A 233 -15.40 -4.76 18.66
C ASP A 233 -15.32 -4.82 17.12
N ILE A 234 -16.31 -4.20 16.48
CA ILE A 234 -16.45 -4.11 15.02
C ILE A 234 -15.88 -2.78 14.50
N CYS A 235 -15.95 -1.69 15.28
CA CYS A 235 -15.52 -0.35 14.91
C CYS A 235 -14.48 0.29 15.86
N PRO A 236 -13.21 -0.20 15.91
CA PRO A 236 -12.22 0.26 16.88
C PRO A 236 -12.01 1.78 16.95
N GLY A 237 -12.29 2.36 18.12
CA GLY A 237 -12.29 3.80 18.38
C GLY A 237 -13.68 4.47 18.29
N GLY A 238 -14.77 3.68 18.35
CA GLY A 238 -16.12 4.00 17.94
C GLY A 238 -17.20 3.93 19.03
N ASP A 239 -18.38 3.43 18.66
CA ASP A 239 -19.51 3.05 19.53
C ASP A 239 -20.34 2.00 18.77
N ASP A 240 -20.06 0.73 19.03
CA ASP A 240 -20.69 -0.46 18.44
C ASP A 240 -22.20 -0.55 18.74
N THR A 241 -22.73 0.30 19.63
CA THR A 241 -24.14 0.29 20.02
C THR A 241 -25.03 1.20 19.17
N GLN A 242 -24.45 2.04 18.29
CA GLN A 242 -25.19 2.85 17.32
C GLN A 242 -25.17 2.20 15.93
N ASP A 243 -26.34 1.77 15.47
CA ASP A 243 -26.58 1.21 14.13
C ASP A 243 -27.92 1.82 13.65
N SER A 244 -27.82 2.82 12.77
CA SER A 244 -28.90 3.73 12.42
C SER A 244 -29.85 3.17 11.35
N ASP A 245 -29.38 2.30 10.46
CA ASP A 245 -30.17 1.66 9.40
C ASP A 245 -30.50 0.18 9.67
N GLY A 246 -29.74 -0.46 10.56
CA GLY A 246 -29.98 -1.82 11.03
C GLY A 246 -29.22 -2.88 10.21
N ASP A 247 -28.19 -2.50 9.48
CA ASP A 247 -27.36 -3.44 8.74
C ASP A 247 -26.41 -4.21 9.67
N ALA A 248 -26.11 -3.72 10.87
CA ALA A 248 -25.15 -4.25 11.85
C ALA A 248 -23.66 -4.13 11.43
N ILE A 249 -23.32 -3.03 10.76
CA ILE A 249 -22.08 -2.28 10.91
C ILE A 249 -22.43 -1.00 11.69
N PRO A 250 -21.73 -0.67 12.79
CA PRO A 250 -22.05 0.53 13.57
C PRO A 250 -21.73 1.86 12.86
N ASP A 251 -22.53 2.90 13.13
CA ASP A 251 -22.51 4.27 12.57
C ASP A 251 -21.12 4.93 12.50
N PHE A 252 -20.16 4.48 13.31
CA PHE A 252 -18.80 5.03 13.36
C PHE A 252 -17.89 4.48 12.24
N CYS A 253 -18.11 3.23 11.81
CA CYS A 253 -17.37 2.60 10.71
C CYS A 253 -18.24 2.18 9.51
N ASP A 254 -19.55 2.46 9.55
CA ASP A 254 -20.46 2.56 8.40
C ASP A 254 -19.86 3.46 7.28
N GLN A 255 -19.73 2.90 6.09
CA GLN A 255 -19.25 3.58 4.89
C GLN A 255 -20.38 4.14 4.01
N CYS A 256 -21.59 3.58 4.08
CA CYS A 256 -22.72 3.87 3.20
C CYS A 256 -24.00 4.42 3.89
N GLU A 257 -23.88 5.34 4.87
CA GLU A 257 -24.98 6.06 5.58
C GLU A 257 -26.43 5.72 5.09
N GLY A 258 -27.05 4.69 5.65
CA GLY A 258 -28.42 4.27 5.30
C GLY A 258 -28.53 3.03 4.38
N GLY A 259 -27.47 2.23 4.28
CA GLY A 259 -27.25 1.16 3.30
C GLY A 259 -27.26 -0.27 3.88
N ASP A 260 -26.43 -1.13 3.28
CA ASP A 260 -25.97 -2.42 3.84
C ASP A 260 -24.52 -2.58 3.34
N ASP A 261 -23.56 -2.48 4.25
CA ASP A 261 -22.12 -2.47 3.95
C ASP A 261 -21.56 -3.85 3.61
N ARG A 262 -22.38 -4.92 3.62
CA ARG A 262 -21.92 -6.30 3.40
C ARG A 262 -22.09 -6.83 1.98
N ASP A 263 -22.92 -6.18 1.17
CA ASP A 263 -23.05 -6.50 -0.23
C ASP A 263 -22.04 -5.62 -0.99
N ASP A 264 -20.91 -6.22 -1.35
CA ASP A 264 -19.86 -5.72 -2.25
C ASP A 264 -19.69 -6.86 -3.29
N GLN A 265 -20.17 -6.64 -4.51
CA GLN A 265 -20.28 -7.69 -5.53
C GLN A 265 -19.04 -7.90 -6.41
N ASP A 266 -18.14 -6.92 -6.46
CA ASP A 266 -16.94 -6.92 -7.30
C ASP A 266 -15.61 -6.93 -6.50
N ASP A 267 -15.69 -6.86 -5.17
CA ASP A 267 -14.61 -6.90 -4.18
C ASP A 267 -13.68 -5.66 -4.24
N ASP A 268 -14.18 -4.46 -4.61
CA ASP A 268 -13.40 -3.20 -4.67
C ASP A 268 -13.18 -2.53 -3.29
N GLY A 269 -14.12 -2.73 -2.35
CA GLY A 269 -14.12 -2.18 -0.99
C GLY A 269 -15.11 -1.02 -0.75
N VAL A 270 -15.95 -0.67 -1.72
CA VAL A 270 -17.10 0.23 -1.63
C VAL A 270 -18.39 -0.61 -1.73
N PRO A 271 -19.29 -0.60 -0.73
CA PRO A 271 -20.50 -1.42 -0.79
C PRO A 271 -21.52 -0.98 -1.85
N ASP A 272 -22.21 -1.95 -2.46
CA ASP A 272 -23.20 -1.88 -3.55
C ASP A 272 -24.23 -0.74 -3.42
N PHE A 273 -24.51 -0.30 -2.18
CA PHE A 273 -25.51 0.73 -1.90
C PHE A 273 -25.02 2.16 -2.16
N CYS A 274 -23.75 2.45 -1.88
CA CYS A 274 -23.15 3.77 -2.09
C CYS A 274 -22.09 3.81 -3.20
N ASP A 275 -21.74 2.65 -3.75
CA ASP A 275 -20.97 2.48 -4.98
C ASP A 275 -21.73 3.01 -6.22
N PRO A 276 -21.09 3.88 -7.05
CA PRO A 276 -21.59 4.26 -8.37
C PRO A 276 -21.76 3.08 -9.34
N CYS A 277 -20.93 2.06 -9.23
CA CYS A 277 -20.74 0.97 -10.20
C CYS A 277 -20.71 -0.46 -9.60
N PRO A 278 -21.81 -0.96 -8.96
CA PRO A 278 -21.90 -2.20 -8.12
C PRO A 278 -21.65 -3.58 -8.74
N LEU A 279 -20.89 -3.65 -9.83
CA LEU A 279 -20.52 -4.86 -10.57
C LEU A 279 -19.14 -4.72 -11.26
N ASP A 280 -18.36 -3.70 -10.92
CA ASP A 280 -17.21 -3.19 -11.66
C ASP A 280 -16.19 -2.51 -10.75
N ALA A 281 -15.24 -3.29 -10.21
CA ALA A 281 -14.21 -2.82 -9.27
C ALA A 281 -13.16 -1.86 -9.86
N GLU A 282 -13.28 -1.51 -11.13
CA GLU A 282 -12.54 -0.41 -11.76
C GLU A 282 -13.33 0.92 -11.75
N ASP A 283 -14.60 0.90 -11.34
CA ASP A 283 -15.50 2.02 -11.03
C ASP A 283 -15.74 2.93 -12.27
N ASP A 284 -15.85 4.26 -12.09
CA ASP A 284 -15.82 5.27 -13.15
C ASP A 284 -14.43 5.94 -13.21
N SER A 285 -13.51 5.41 -14.02
CA SER A 285 -12.10 5.83 -14.06
C SER A 285 -11.88 7.30 -14.47
N ASP A 286 -12.79 7.91 -15.24
CA ASP A 286 -12.63 9.27 -15.76
C ASP A 286 -13.63 10.32 -15.24
N GLY A 287 -14.70 9.86 -14.58
CA GLY A 287 -15.66 10.65 -13.82
C GLY A 287 -16.83 11.19 -14.64
N ASP A 288 -17.23 10.50 -15.71
CA ASP A 288 -18.31 10.94 -16.61
C ASP A 288 -19.71 10.40 -16.27
N GLY A 289 -19.78 9.34 -15.47
CA GLY A 289 -21.00 8.64 -15.06
C GLY A 289 -21.34 7.36 -15.85
N SER A 290 -20.45 6.86 -16.71
CA SER A 290 -20.38 5.48 -17.19
C SER A 290 -19.41 4.68 -16.30
N CYS A 291 -19.68 3.40 -16.08
CA CYS A 291 -18.73 2.48 -15.42
C CYS A 291 -17.77 1.89 -16.47
N ASP A 292 -16.48 1.70 -16.15
CA ASP A 292 -15.42 1.22 -17.06
C ASP A 292 -15.80 -0.02 -17.92
N SER A 293 -16.68 -0.88 -17.42
CA SER A 293 -17.18 -2.09 -18.09
C SER A 293 -18.30 -1.86 -19.12
N ASP A 294 -19.02 -0.75 -19.03
CA ASP A 294 -20.07 -0.30 -19.97
C ASP A 294 -19.67 0.97 -20.76
N ASP A 295 -18.58 1.64 -20.37
CA ASP A 295 -17.93 2.82 -20.99
C ASP A 295 -17.53 2.56 -22.46
N LEU A 296 -17.87 3.49 -23.35
CA LEU A 296 -17.56 3.42 -24.78
C LEU A 296 -16.24 4.11 -25.14
N CYS A 297 -15.80 5.08 -24.35
CA CYS A 297 -14.64 5.94 -24.58
C CYS A 297 -13.66 6.04 -23.38
N PRO A 298 -12.99 4.95 -22.94
CA PRO A 298 -12.08 4.94 -21.79
C PRO A 298 -11.11 6.12 -21.69
N GLY A 299 -11.44 7.07 -20.81
CA GLY A 299 -10.71 8.32 -20.61
C GLY A 299 -11.40 9.61 -21.11
N GLY A 300 -12.68 9.59 -21.49
CA GLY A 300 -13.53 10.78 -21.43
C GLY A 300 -15.00 10.65 -21.88
N ASP A 301 -15.86 11.41 -21.18
CA ASP A 301 -17.25 11.83 -21.46
C ASP A 301 -18.00 11.21 -22.67
N ASP A 302 -18.57 10.02 -22.43
CA ASP A 302 -19.57 9.29 -23.21
C ASP A 302 -20.82 10.13 -23.55
N THR A 303 -21.11 11.20 -22.81
CA THR A 303 -22.35 11.98 -22.97
C THR A 303 -22.30 13.03 -24.09
N GLN A 304 -21.11 13.29 -24.65
CA GLN A 304 -20.95 14.12 -25.84
C GLN A 304 -20.96 13.24 -27.10
N ASP A 305 -21.98 13.37 -27.94
CA ASP A 305 -22.01 12.87 -29.32
C ASP A 305 -22.49 14.04 -30.18
N SER A 306 -21.55 14.72 -30.86
CA SER A 306 -21.80 15.97 -31.56
C SER A 306 -22.41 15.81 -32.95
N ASP A 307 -22.39 14.61 -33.54
CA ASP A 307 -22.92 14.34 -34.88
C ASP A 307 -24.04 13.26 -34.94
N ASP A 308 -24.43 12.71 -33.80
CA ASP A 308 -25.45 11.68 -33.57
C ASP A 308 -25.13 10.32 -34.25
N ASP A 309 -23.85 9.94 -34.39
CA ASP A 309 -23.43 8.67 -35.02
C ASP A 309 -23.41 7.46 -34.06
N GLY A 310 -23.28 7.72 -32.74
CA GLY A 310 -23.25 6.71 -31.69
C GLY A 310 -21.85 6.34 -31.17
N ILE A 311 -20.80 7.06 -31.57
CA ILE A 311 -19.47 7.06 -30.96
C ILE A 311 -19.29 8.42 -30.24
N PRO A 312 -18.98 8.47 -28.93
CA PRO A 312 -18.81 9.74 -28.24
C PRO A 312 -17.56 10.54 -28.66
N ASP A 313 -17.66 11.87 -28.60
CA ASP A 313 -16.67 12.85 -29.07
C ASP A 313 -15.24 12.65 -28.52
N ALA A 314 -15.12 11.98 -27.38
CA ALA A 314 -13.84 11.70 -26.72
C ALA A 314 -13.01 10.60 -27.39
N CYS A 315 -13.68 9.60 -27.98
CA CYS A 315 -13.02 8.50 -28.71
C CYS A 315 -13.45 8.38 -30.19
N ASP A 316 -14.34 9.24 -30.67
CA ASP A 316 -14.61 9.42 -32.09
C ASP A 316 -13.46 10.16 -32.81
N PRO A 317 -12.87 9.60 -33.88
CA PRO A 317 -11.97 10.34 -34.77
C PRO A 317 -12.65 11.53 -35.48
N CYS A 318 -13.98 11.52 -35.63
CA CYS A 318 -14.76 12.40 -36.50
C CYS A 318 -15.87 13.24 -35.84
N PRO A 319 -15.65 13.91 -34.67
CA PRO A 319 -16.69 14.43 -33.75
C PRO A 319 -17.46 15.68 -34.23
N GLN A 320 -17.59 15.84 -35.55
CA GLN A 320 -18.33 16.90 -36.24
C GLN A 320 -19.05 16.39 -37.50
N GLY A 321 -19.12 15.08 -37.74
CA GLY A 321 -19.69 14.51 -38.95
C GLY A 321 -18.63 14.03 -39.94
N GLY A 322 -18.54 12.72 -40.14
CA GLY A 322 -17.72 12.16 -41.20
C GLY A 322 -17.73 10.64 -41.24
N ILE A 323 -16.84 10.10 -42.07
CA ILE A 323 -16.17 8.83 -41.80
C ILE A 323 -14.70 9.07 -42.09
N ASP A 324 -13.84 8.52 -41.24
CA ASP A 324 -12.43 8.28 -41.55
C ASP A 324 -12.39 6.90 -42.24
N GLU A 325 -12.38 6.88 -43.58
CA GLU A 325 -12.53 5.64 -44.36
C GLU A 325 -11.24 4.79 -44.35
N ASP A 326 -10.08 5.36 -43.99
CA ASP A 326 -8.79 4.68 -44.03
C ASP A 326 -7.97 4.69 -42.72
N GLY A 327 -8.40 5.45 -41.71
CA GLY A 327 -7.86 5.45 -40.34
C GLY A 327 -6.73 6.44 -40.11
N ASP A 328 -6.71 7.58 -40.80
CA ASP A 328 -5.64 8.57 -40.73
C ASP A 328 -5.87 9.72 -39.74
N GLY A 329 -7.09 9.84 -39.20
CA GLY A 329 -7.51 10.91 -38.28
C GLY A 329 -8.07 12.16 -38.95
N VAL A 330 -8.38 12.12 -40.25
CA VAL A 330 -9.02 13.22 -41.01
C VAL A 330 -10.32 12.74 -41.66
N CYS A 331 -11.38 13.53 -41.46
CA CYS A 331 -12.73 13.04 -41.71
C CYS A 331 -13.42 13.66 -42.93
N GLY A 332 -14.05 12.79 -43.71
CA GLY A 332 -15.08 13.14 -44.70
C GLY A 332 -14.60 14.11 -45.78
N ALA A 333 -15.17 15.33 -45.79
CA ALA A 333 -14.85 16.33 -46.82
C ALA A 333 -13.64 17.22 -46.49
N SER A 334 -13.03 17.03 -45.32
CA SER A 334 -11.74 17.62 -44.97
C SER A 334 -10.57 16.74 -45.43
N ASP A 335 -10.85 15.46 -45.69
CA ASP A 335 -9.91 14.51 -46.23
C ASP A 335 -9.88 14.59 -47.77
N ASN A 336 -8.69 14.88 -48.30
CA ASN A 336 -8.40 14.96 -49.73
C ASN A 336 -7.96 13.61 -50.34
N CYS A 337 -7.81 12.55 -49.53
CA CYS A 337 -7.61 11.18 -49.97
C CYS A 337 -8.44 10.12 -49.19
N PRO A 338 -9.78 10.04 -49.38
CA PRO A 338 -10.73 9.14 -48.67
C PRO A 338 -10.55 7.61 -48.73
N SER A 339 -9.34 7.10 -48.98
CA SER A 339 -9.01 5.68 -49.07
C SER A 339 -7.49 5.41 -49.08
N THR A 340 -6.66 6.42 -48.78
CA THR A 340 -5.19 6.31 -48.73
C THR A 340 -4.63 7.24 -47.64
N PRO A 341 -4.26 6.70 -46.45
CA PRO A 341 -3.96 7.49 -45.27
C PRO A 341 -2.89 8.56 -45.49
N ASN A 342 -3.23 9.82 -45.20
CA ASN A 342 -2.34 10.98 -45.34
C ASN A 342 -2.66 12.08 -44.30
N PRO A 343 -2.37 11.87 -42.99
CA PRO A 343 -2.87 12.72 -41.88
C PRO A 343 -2.51 14.23 -41.95
N ARG A 344 -1.61 14.59 -42.85
CA ARG A 344 -1.09 15.94 -43.10
C ARG A 344 -1.84 16.67 -44.20
N GLN A 345 -2.60 15.94 -45.04
CA GLN A 345 -3.53 16.49 -46.02
C GLN A 345 -2.87 17.44 -47.02
N LEU A 346 -1.61 17.16 -47.40
CA LEU A 346 -0.92 18.01 -48.37
C LEU A 346 -1.48 17.80 -49.77
N ASP A 347 -1.66 18.93 -50.45
CA ASP A 347 -2.09 19.08 -51.84
C ASP A 347 -1.13 20.12 -52.43
N ARG A 348 -0.11 19.66 -53.16
CA ARG A 348 1.04 20.49 -53.52
C ARG A 348 0.80 21.36 -54.76
N ASP A 349 -0.16 21.02 -55.63
CA ASP A 349 -0.52 21.84 -56.79
C ASP A 349 -1.88 22.56 -56.68
N GLU A 350 -2.55 22.43 -55.53
CA GLU A 350 -3.78 23.12 -55.12
C GLU A 350 -5.01 22.71 -55.97
N ASP A 351 -5.06 21.45 -56.40
CA ASP A 351 -6.10 20.83 -57.22
C ASP A 351 -7.33 20.38 -56.40
N GLY A 352 -7.11 19.97 -55.15
CA GLY A 352 -8.11 19.43 -54.22
C GLY A 352 -8.05 17.91 -54.02
N VAL A 353 -7.21 17.18 -54.75
CA VAL A 353 -6.81 15.79 -54.47
C VAL A 353 -5.52 15.81 -53.65
N GLY A 354 -5.41 14.95 -52.64
CA GLY A 354 -4.22 14.88 -51.80
C GLY A 354 -3.05 14.16 -52.47
N ASN A 355 -1.83 14.63 -52.19
CA ASN A 355 -0.58 14.09 -52.73
C ASN A 355 -0.52 12.55 -52.69
N ALA A 356 -1.05 11.91 -51.65
CA ALA A 356 -0.97 10.46 -51.43
C ALA A 356 -1.85 9.61 -52.38
N CYS A 357 -2.96 10.18 -52.86
CA CYS A 357 -3.89 9.56 -53.81
C CYS A 357 -3.89 10.26 -55.18
N ASP A 358 -3.00 11.24 -55.37
CA ASP A 358 -2.87 12.01 -56.59
C ASP A 358 -2.12 11.22 -57.69
N ASP A 359 -2.91 10.81 -58.68
CA ASP A 359 -2.50 10.10 -59.89
C ASP A 359 -2.25 11.06 -61.09
N ASP A 360 -2.05 12.37 -60.91
CA ASP A 360 -1.48 13.24 -61.94
C ASP A 360 -0.37 14.23 -61.51
N PHE A 361 -0.24 14.56 -60.22
CA PHE A 361 0.91 15.28 -59.65
C PHE A 361 2.14 14.39 -59.41
N ALA A 362 1.95 13.10 -59.07
CA ALA A 362 3.06 12.20 -58.81
C ALA A 362 4.04 12.15 -59.99
N LEU A 363 5.36 12.10 -59.71
CA LEU A 363 6.43 12.04 -60.74
C LEU A 363 6.32 10.84 -61.72
N CYS A 364 5.35 9.96 -61.51
CA CYS A 364 5.36 8.60 -61.98
C CYS A 364 3.96 7.94 -61.92
N VAL A 365 3.08 8.27 -62.87
CA VAL A 365 1.73 7.67 -62.97
C VAL A 365 1.69 6.55 -64.00
N GLU A 366 2.01 6.86 -65.27
CA GLU A 366 2.05 5.87 -66.36
C GLU A 366 3.38 5.91 -67.16
N ASP A 367 3.85 4.71 -67.55
CA ASP A 367 4.91 4.51 -68.56
C ASP A 367 4.37 4.84 -69.98
N ASN A 368 4.25 6.13 -70.27
CA ASN A 368 3.91 6.68 -71.58
C ASN A 368 4.88 6.24 -72.71
N VAL A 369 6.07 5.75 -72.35
CA VAL A 369 7.03 5.14 -73.27
C VAL A 369 6.99 3.61 -73.14
N SER A 370 6.44 2.93 -74.16
CA SER A 370 6.63 1.48 -74.31
C SER A 370 8.13 1.18 -74.48
N LEU A 371 8.77 0.60 -73.46
CA LEU A 371 10.19 0.22 -73.43
C LEU A 371 10.42 -1.14 -74.10
N PRO A 372 10.79 -1.25 -75.40
CA PRO A 372 10.64 -2.50 -76.14
C PRO A 372 11.87 -3.43 -76.06
N GLN A 373 12.92 -3.02 -75.35
CA GLN A 373 14.18 -3.75 -75.28
C GLN A 373 14.74 -3.76 -73.86
N SER A 374 14.96 -4.95 -73.31
CA SER A 374 15.94 -5.14 -72.25
C SER A 374 17.31 -4.69 -72.74
N GLY A 375 18.03 -3.90 -71.94
CA GLY A 375 19.34 -3.39 -72.32
C GLY A 375 20.33 -3.42 -71.16
N PHE A 376 21.50 -2.83 -71.41
CA PHE A 376 22.49 -2.60 -70.37
C PHE A 376 23.19 -1.26 -70.59
N LEU A 377 23.46 -0.55 -69.49
CA LEU A 377 24.19 0.71 -69.47
C LEU A 377 25.38 0.58 -68.52
N SER A 378 26.56 0.99 -68.97
CA SER A 378 27.74 1.06 -68.10
C SER A 378 27.69 2.38 -67.33
N ILE A 379 27.46 2.30 -66.02
CA ILE A 379 27.44 3.45 -65.11
C ILE A 379 28.69 3.45 -64.20
N GLY A 380 28.79 4.46 -63.33
CA GLY A 380 29.89 4.61 -62.37
C GLY A 380 29.88 3.59 -61.23
N GLU A 381 30.44 3.97 -60.08
CA GLU A 381 30.35 3.16 -58.86
C GLU A 381 29.01 3.46 -58.19
N ALA A 382 27.93 2.87 -58.70
CA ALA A 382 26.58 3.06 -58.17
C ALA A 382 26.46 2.49 -56.74
N THR A 383 25.98 3.32 -55.80
CA THR A 383 25.71 2.92 -54.42
C THR A 383 24.27 2.50 -54.19
N SER A 384 23.31 3.34 -54.61
CA SER A 384 21.89 2.99 -54.76
C SER A 384 21.38 3.47 -56.13
N VAL A 385 20.33 2.81 -56.64
CA VAL A 385 19.59 3.16 -57.85
C VAL A 385 18.11 3.26 -57.52
N VAL A 386 17.50 4.39 -57.87
CA VAL A 386 16.05 4.63 -57.79
C VAL A 386 15.50 4.66 -59.23
N PRO A 387 14.80 3.61 -59.69
CA PRO A 387 14.17 3.61 -61.01
C PRO A 387 12.91 4.50 -61.02
N LEU A 388 12.77 5.30 -62.08
CA LEU A 388 11.61 6.14 -62.35
C LEU A 388 10.83 5.58 -63.55
N CYS A 389 9.87 6.35 -64.05
CA CYS A 389 9.02 6.00 -65.18
C CYS A 389 9.71 6.30 -66.51
N ASN A 390 9.12 5.82 -67.62
CA ASN A 390 9.55 6.06 -68.99
C ASN A 390 11.00 5.59 -69.28
N GLY A 391 11.54 4.71 -68.43
CA GLY A 391 12.91 4.22 -68.48
C GLY A 391 13.93 5.18 -67.88
N GLU A 392 13.50 6.16 -67.09
CA GLU A 392 14.39 7.02 -66.32
C GLU A 392 14.82 6.39 -64.99
N LEU A 393 15.90 6.90 -64.43
CA LEU A 393 16.39 6.54 -63.09
C LEU A 393 17.37 7.57 -62.56
N LEU A 394 17.49 7.57 -61.24
CA LEU A 394 18.52 8.24 -60.48
C LEU A 394 19.51 7.18 -59.96
N TYR A 395 20.80 7.49 -59.95
CA TYR A 395 21.78 6.69 -59.22
C TYR A 395 22.82 7.54 -58.49
N GLY A 396 23.24 7.06 -57.32
CA GLY A 396 24.33 7.68 -56.57
C GLY A 396 25.69 7.28 -57.14
N ASP A 397 26.42 8.22 -57.75
CA ASP A 397 27.81 8.00 -58.20
C ASP A 397 28.79 8.28 -57.05
N ARG A 398 29.27 7.20 -56.44
CA ARG A 398 30.24 7.26 -55.33
C ARG A 398 31.55 7.94 -55.67
N ARG A 399 31.92 8.01 -56.95
CA ARG A 399 33.22 8.55 -57.40
C ARG A 399 33.13 10.02 -57.80
N GLY A 400 31.98 10.44 -58.30
CA GLY A 400 31.68 11.83 -58.61
C GLY A 400 31.24 12.66 -57.40
N ASN A 401 30.84 12.02 -56.29
CA ASN A 401 30.09 12.64 -55.18
C ASN A 401 28.86 13.36 -55.73
N GLN A 402 27.99 12.63 -56.44
CA GLN A 402 26.86 13.21 -57.16
C GLN A 402 25.72 12.19 -57.33
N VAL A 403 24.49 12.66 -57.44
CA VAL A 403 23.39 11.88 -58.03
C VAL A 403 23.31 12.20 -59.52
N VAL A 404 23.12 11.18 -60.36
CA VAL A 404 22.92 11.34 -61.81
C VAL A 404 21.53 10.83 -62.17
N TRP A 405 20.71 11.72 -62.76
CA TRP A 405 19.44 11.38 -63.40
C TRP A 405 19.71 11.11 -64.88
N LEU A 406 19.30 9.96 -65.40
CA LEU A 406 19.45 9.61 -66.81
C LEU A 406 18.28 8.78 -67.37
N ARG A 407 18.21 8.71 -68.70
CA ARG A 407 17.36 7.76 -69.44
C ARG A 407 18.13 6.48 -69.70
N ALA A 408 17.71 5.37 -69.10
CA ALA A 408 18.35 4.07 -69.26
C ALA A 408 18.47 3.59 -70.73
N PRO A 409 17.45 3.76 -71.61
CA PRO A 409 17.48 3.19 -72.96
C PRO A 409 18.61 3.69 -73.87
N ASP A 410 19.05 4.95 -73.71
CA ASP A 410 20.12 5.56 -74.51
C ASP A 410 21.31 6.07 -73.67
N GLY A 411 21.20 6.05 -72.34
CA GLY A 411 22.22 6.53 -71.42
C GLY A 411 22.37 8.05 -71.39
N ALA A 412 21.38 8.80 -71.89
CA ALA A 412 21.42 10.26 -71.86
C ALA A 412 21.18 10.79 -70.44
N GLU A 413 22.19 11.43 -69.88
CA GLU A 413 22.09 12.23 -68.65
C GLU A 413 21.06 13.37 -68.86
N ILE A 414 20.15 13.52 -67.90
CA ILE A 414 19.13 14.57 -67.84
C ILE A 414 19.67 15.72 -66.98
N VAL A 415 19.96 15.43 -65.71
CA VAL A 415 20.50 16.35 -64.71
C VAL A 415 21.48 15.59 -63.80
N THR A 416 22.49 16.30 -63.30
CA THR A 416 23.45 15.77 -62.32
C THR A 416 23.52 16.72 -61.13
N PHE A 417 23.31 16.18 -59.93
CA PHE A 417 23.23 16.91 -58.67
C PHE A 417 24.52 16.68 -57.86
N PRO A 418 25.40 17.68 -57.68
CA PRO A 418 26.66 17.54 -56.96
C PRO A 418 26.45 17.58 -55.43
N LEU A 419 27.11 16.68 -54.70
CA LEU A 419 26.98 16.49 -53.25
C LEU A 419 28.27 16.84 -52.50
N SER A 420 28.18 17.09 -51.19
CA SER A 420 29.34 17.34 -50.32
C SER A 420 30.22 16.08 -50.14
N SER A 421 29.61 14.90 -50.16
CA SER A 421 30.27 13.59 -50.01
C SER A 421 29.65 12.54 -50.94
N ALA A 422 30.20 11.32 -50.94
CA ALA A 422 29.71 10.21 -51.74
C ALA A 422 28.32 9.74 -51.25
N PRO A 423 27.31 9.57 -52.12
CA PRO A 423 25.99 9.11 -51.71
C PRO A 423 26.04 7.67 -51.16
N ALA A 424 25.35 7.39 -50.05
CA ALA A 424 25.32 6.09 -49.39
C ALA A 424 24.05 5.31 -49.78
N VAL A 425 22.88 5.84 -49.44
CA VAL A 425 21.55 5.35 -49.82
C VAL A 425 20.75 6.51 -50.43
N LEU A 426 19.90 6.16 -51.38
CA LEU A 426 18.96 7.05 -52.06
C LEU A 426 17.57 6.44 -51.86
N GLU A 427 16.62 7.24 -51.42
CA GLU A 427 15.20 6.89 -51.31
C GLU A 427 14.36 8.08 -51.81
N ILE A 428 13.18 7.82 -52.36
CA ILE A 428 12.33 8.83 -53.01
C ILE A 428 10.99 8.90 -52.30
N ASP A 429 10.53 10.11 -51.98
CA ASP A 429 9.10 10.36 -51.86
C ASP A 429 8.57 10.71 -53.26
N PRO A 430 7.75 9.83 -53.86
CA PRO A 430 7.29 9.99 -55.24
C PRO A 430 6.10 10.95 -55.39
N TYR A 431 5.46 11.34 -54.28
CA TYR A 431 4.33 12.26 -54.25
C TYR A 431 4.81 13.69 -54.03
N LEU A 432 5.65 13.93 -53.02
CA LEU A 432 6.35 15.21 -52.87
C LEU A 432 7.37 15.47 -53.99
N GLY A 433 7.80 14.43 -54.70
CA GLY A 433 8.82 14.51 -55.75
C GLY A 433 10.22 14.77 -55.20
N HIS A 434 10.46 14.41 -53.93
CA HIS A 434 11.71 14.61 -53.22
C HIS A 434 12.58 13.36 -53.24
N LEU A 435 13.84 13.51 -53.64
CA LEU A 435 14.86 12.47 -53.48
C LEU A 435 15.71 12.76 -52.25
N TYR A 436 15.69 11.83 -51.30
CA TYR A 436 16.45 11.87 -50.06
C TYR A 436 17.77 11.11 -50.24
N VAL A 437 18.88 11.79 -49.98
CA VAL A 437 20.23 11.30 -50.25
C VAL A 437 21.07 11.34 -48.98
N ALA A 438 21.16 10.21 -48.30
CA ALA A 438 22.05 10.04 -47.16
C ALA A 438 23.51 9.97 -47.62
N LEU A 439 24.41 10.69 -46.93
CA LEU A 439 25.80 10.82 -47.35
C LEU A 439 26.77 9.88 -46.59
N SER A 440 27.76 9.36 -47.31
CA SER A 440 28.82 8.53 -46.75
C SER A 440 29.74 9.37 -45.85
N ASN A 441 29.86 9.01 -44.58
CA ASN A 441 30.72 9.70 -43.59
C ASN A 441 30.41 11.19 -43.41
N SER A 442 29.16 11.61 -43.63
CA SER A 442 28.64 12.91 -43.19
C SER A 442 27.46 12.69 -42.25
N SER A 443 27.15 13.69 -41.44
CA SER A 443 25.94 13.81 -40.62
C SER A 443 24.98 14.80 -41.29
N GLU A 444 24.89 14.69 -42.62
CA GLU A 444 24.05 15.49 -43.50
C GLU A 444 23.20 14.51 -44.34
N LEU A 445 21.92 14.84 -44.49
CA LEU A 445 21.06 14.26 -45.52
C LEU A 445 20.68 15.37 -46.50
N VAL A 446 20.83 15.11 -47.79
CA VAL A 446 20.50 16.06 -48.86
C VAL A 446 19.11 15.73 -49.40
N ILE A 447 18.24 16.73 -49.46
CA ILE A 447 16.92 16.63 -50.10
C ILE A 447 17.05 17.31 -51.48
N ILE A 448 16.60 16.62 -52.52
CA ILE A 448 16.62 17.11 -53.90
C ILE A 448 15.18 17.14 -54.41
N ASP A 449 14.66 18.32 -54.67
CA ASP A 449 13.37 18.45 -55.35
C ASP A 449 13.58 18.14 -56.85
N LEU A 450 12.90 17.11 -57.34
CA LEU A 450 13.04 16.65 -58.73
C LEU A 450 12.13 17.43 -59.71
N ILE A 451 11.19 18.24 -59.20
CA ILE A 451 10.25 19.03 -59.99
C ILE A 451 10.92 20.36 -60.40
N ASP A 452 11.55 21.06 -59.46
CA ASP A 452 12.23 22.35 -59.71
C ASP A 452 13.76 22.26 -59.79
N GLY A 453 14.35 21.15 -59.33
CA GLY A 453 15.79 20.88 -59.35
C GLY A 453 16.59 21.54 -58.21
N SER A 454 15.90 22.07 -57.19
CA SER A 454 16.52 22.65 -56.00
C SER A 454 17.11 21.56 -55.08
N GLN A 455 18.00 21.98 -54.18
CA GLN A 455 18.71 21.11 -53.26
C GLN A 455 18.87 21.81 -51.91
N SER A 456 18.44 21.15 -50.85
CA SER A 456 18.66 21.54 -49.46
C SER A 456 19.39 20.42 -48.69
N ALA A 457 19.80 20.69 -47.45
CA ALA A 457 20.48 19.70 -46.63
C ALA A 457 20.13 19.91 -45.16
N ILE A 458 19.75 18.81 -44.51
CA ILE A 458 19.38 18.77 -43.09
C ILE A 458 20.49 18.10 -42.28
N GLU A 459 20.74 18.61 -41.07
CA GLU A 459 21.70 18.00 -40.14
C GLU A 459 21.01 16.80 -39.45
N VAL A 460 21.62 15.62 -39.57
CA VAL A 460 21.09 14.38 -38.99
C VAL A 460 21.98 13.92 -37.84
N SER A 461 21.38 13.48 -36.73
CA SER A 461 22.15 12.96 -35.60
C SER A 461 22.68 11.57 -35.90
N GLY A 462 23.96 11.48 -36.32
CA GLY A 462 24.67 10.22 -36.59
C GLY A 462 24.98 10.00 -38.07
N GLN A 463 25.13 8.73 -38.48
CA GLN A 463 25.25 8.32 -39.88
C GLN A 463 24.05 7.47 -40.28
N ILE A 464 23.26 7.95 -41.23
CA ILE A 464 22.17 7.18 -41.83
C ILE A 464 22.72 5.94 -42.57
N ARG A 465 22.08 4.80 -42.36
CA ARG A 465 22.39 3.51 -42.99
C ARG A 465 21.41 3.10 -44.07
N ASP A 466 20.14 3.30 -43.78
CA ASP A 466 19.03 2.98 -44.65
C ASP A 466 17.90 3.99 -44.48
N LEU A 467 17.09 4.12 -45.52
CA LEU A 467 15.94 5.02 -45.60
C LEU A 467 14.75 4.19 -46.09
N ALA A 468 13.57 4.38 -45.50
CA ALA A 468 12.33 3.84 -46.02
C ALA A 468 11.27 4.93 -46.08
N TRP A 469 10.59 5.00 -47.21
CA TRP A 469 9.44 5.89 -47.38
C TRP A 469 8.22 5.36 -46.61
N ALA A 470 7.67 6.20 -45.72
CA ALA A 470 6.58 5.81 -44.83
C ALA A 470 5.17 6.11 -45.38
N ARG A 471 5.07 6.74 -46.55
CA ARG A 471 3.82 7.02 -47.31
C ARG A 471 2.89 8.06 -46.68
N ASP A 472 3.15 8.46 -45.45
CA ASP A 472 2.63 9.63 -44.72
C ASP A 472 3.45 10.91 -44.98
N GLU A 473 4.10 11.00 -46.15
CA GLU A 473 5.03 12.07 -46.57
C GLU A 473 6.31 12.19 -45.72
N ARG A 474 6.56 11.21 -44.83
CA ARG A 474 7.79 11.12 -44.05
C ARG A 474 8.74 10.05 -44.60
N ILE A 475 10.02 10.21 -44.29
CA ILE A 475 11.04 9.18 -44.51
C ILE A 475 11.58 8.72 -43.15
N LEU A 476 11.50 7.43 -42.89
CA LEU A 476 12.12 6.81 -41.73
C LEU A 476 13.57 6.44 -42.05
N ALA A 477 14.47 6.67 -41.10
CA ALA A 477 15.91 6.50 -41.28
C ALA A 477 16.54 5.71 -40.13
N THR A 478 17.38 4.72 -40.43
CA THR A 478 18.25 4.11 -39.41
C THR A 478 19.51 4.95 -39.25
N SER A 479 19.68 5.61 -38.11
CA SER A 479 20.89 6.39 -37.80
C SER A 479 21.79 5.69 -36.80
N VAL A 480 23.07 5.51 -37.18
CA VAL A 480 24.13 5.04 -36.27
C VAL A 480 24.71 6.24 -35.52
N LEU A 481 24.55 6.24 -34.20
CA LEU A 481 25.07 7.30 -33.33
C LEU A 481 26.56 7.10 -33.00
N GLY A 482 27.18 8.12 -32.42
CA GLY A 482 28.62 8.13 -32.11
C GLY A 482 29.08 7.11 -31.05
N ASP A 483 28.15 6.56 -30.27
CA ASP A 483 28.38 5.46 -29.33
C ASP A 483 28.25 4.06 -29.97
N GLY A 484 27.76 4.00 -31.22
CA GLY A 484 27.49 2.77 -31.96
C GLY A 484 26.08 2.20 -31.79
N SER A 485 25.18 2.88 -31.06
CA SER A 485 23.75 2.55 -31.06
C SER A 485 23.11 2.89 -32.42
N VAL A 486 22.00 2.21 -32.74
CA VAL A 486 21.13 2.59 -33.86
C VAL A 486 19.81 3.09 -33.29
N ARG A 487 19.29 4.18 -33.86
CA ARG A 487 17.94 4.67 -33.60
C ARG A 487 17.21 4.87 -34.92
N VAL A 488 15.89 4.78 -34.88
CA VAL A 488 15.05 5.34 -35.94
C VAL A 488 15.03 6.86 -35.77
N GLY A 489 15.16 7.58 -36.86
CA GLY A 489 14.80 8.98 -36.96
C GLY A 489 13.75 9.19 -38.04
N VAL A 490 12.90 10.18 -37.83
CA VAL A 490 11.85 10.61 -38.75
C VAL A 490 12.35 11.86 -39.47
N ILE A 491 12.23 11.86 -40.79
CA ILE A 491 12.51 13.02 -41.65
C ILE A 491 11.17 13.56 -42.15
N ASP A 492 10.90 14.83 -41.87
CA ASP A 492 9.80 15.58 -42.47
C ASP A 492 10.38 16.38 -43.65
N GLY A 493 9.96 16.02 -44.87
CA GLY A 493 10.48 16.60 -46.11
C GLY A 493 10.13 18.07 -46.30
N GLU A 494 8.95 18.49 -45.87
CA GLU A 494 8.49 19.87 -46.01
C GLU A 494 9.02 20.79 -44.92
N ALA A 495 9.02 20.31 -43.67
CA ALA A 495 9.58 21.08 -42.56
C ALA A 495 11.12 21.14 -42.61
N GLU A 496 11.76 20.31 -43.45
CA GLU A 496 13.21 20.08 -43.50
C GLU A 496 13.78 19.74 -42.11
N THR A 497 13.08 18.87 -41.36
CA THR A 497 13.48 18.48 -39.99
C THR A 497 13.85 17.00 -39.88
N PHE A 498 14.69 16.70 -38.89
CA PHE A 498 15.06 15.35 -38.50
C PHE A 498 14.88 15.18 -36.99
N THR A 499 14.00 14.28 -36.59
CA THR A 499 13.70 13.96 -35.18
C THR A 499 14.15 12.53 -34.90
N LEU A 500 15.00 12.33 -33.88
CA LEU A 500 15.26 10.99 -33.36
C LEU A 500 14.12 10.58 -32.43
N LEU A 501 13.69 9.32 -32.53
CA LEU A 501 12.76 8.75 -31.57
C LEU A 501 13.44 8.63 -30.18
N GLU A 502 12.71 8.96 -29.13
CA GLU A 502 13.21 8.91 -27.74
C GLU A 502 13.24 7.46 -27.20
N ASP A 503 13.62 7.27 -25.93
CA ASP A 503 14.03 5.96 -25.37
C ASP A 503 12.87 4.92 -25.21
N GLY A 504 12.43 4.36 -26.34
CA GLY A 504 11.85 3.01 -26.46
C GLY A 504 12.89 2.00 -26.99
N ASP A 505 12.57 0.70 -26.92
CA ASP A 505 13.45 -0.46 -27.22
C ASP A 505 14.39 -0.19 -28.43
N THR A 506 15.63 0.27 -28.18
CA THR A 506 16.49 0.82 -29.25
C THR A 506 16.76 -0.23 -30.30
N LEU A 507 16.58 0.11 -31.58
CA LEU A 507 16.99 -0.76 -32.67
C LEU A 507 18.43 -1.22 -32.47
N ASP A 508 18.65 -2.51 -32.71
CA ASP A 508 19.95 -3.11 -32.47
C ASP A 508 21.06 -2.43 -33.30
N ALA A 509 22.27 -2.35 -32.78
CA ALA A 509 23.42 -1.75 -33.48
C ALA A 509 23.73 -2.36 -34.88
N ALA A 510 23.24 -3.57 -35.18
CA ALA A 510 23.32 -4.17 -36.51
C ALA A 510 22.09 -3.89 -37.40
N ALA A 511 21.13 -3.07 -36.96
CA ALA A 511 19.97 -2.70 -37.75
C ALA A 511 20.41 -1.85 -38.95
N HIS A 512 20.33 -2.48 -40.11
CA HIS A 512 20.83 -1.97 -41.39
C HIS A 512 19.73 -1.85 -42.44
N PHE A 513 18.53 -2.36 -42.16
CA PHE A 513 17.42 -2.40 -43.09
C PHE A 513 16.13 -2.15 -42.32
N LEU A 514 15.28 -1.27 -42.82
CA LEU A 514 13.95 -1.00 -42.28
C LEU A 514 12.92 -0.89 -43.41
N VAL A 515 11.67 -1.25 -43.12
CA VAL A 515 10.50 -0.96 -43.96
C VAL A 515 9.32 -0.62 -43.04
N TYR A 516 8.36 0.14 -43.56
CA TYR A 516 7.20 0.60 -42.80
C TYR A 516 5.89 0.03 -43.37
N ASP A 517 5.02 -0.41 -42.47
CA ASP A 517 3.66 -0.86 -42.75
C ASP A 517 2.68 0.19 -42.20
N PRO A 518 2.18 1.13 -43.04
CA PRO A 518 1.24 2.15 -42.60
C PRO A 518 -0.10 1.54 -42.15
N THR A 519 -0.51 0.40 -42.71
CA THR A 519 -1.81 -0.24 -42.36
C THR A 519 -1.86 -0.81 -40.96
N ARG A 520 -0.74 -0.77 -40.23
CA ARG A 520 -0.58 -1.27 -38.87
C ARG A 520 0.26 -0.35 -38.00
N SER A 521 0.63 0.84 -38.48
CA SER A 521 1.63 1.72 -37.89
C SER A 521 2.88 0.98 -37.37
N GLN A 522 3.48 0.11 -38.19
CA GLN A 522 4.54 -0.80 -37.74
C GLN A 522 5.85 -0.68 -38.53
N ILE A 523 6.97 -0.70 -37.82
CA ILE A 523 8.33 -0.80 -38.39
C ILE A 523 8.80 -2.25 -38.35
N LEU A 524 9.23 -2.74 -39.51
CA LEU A 524 9.86 -4.05 -39.68
C LEU A 524 11.34 -3.86 -39.97
N SER A 525 12.21 -4.46 -39.15
CA SER A 525 13.65 -4.20 -39.21
C SER A 525 14.49 -5.47 -39.05
N GLY A 526 15.63 -5.52 -39.74
CA GLY A 526 16.65 -6.55 -39.48
C GLY A 526 17.48 -6.19 -38.25
N SER A 527 17.88 -7.16 -37.42
CA SER A 527 18.71 -6.95 -36.21
C SER A 527 19.70 -8.11 -35.98
N ARG A 528 20.64 -8.03 -35.03
CA ARG A 528 21.56 -9.15 -34.71
C ARG A 528 20.92 -10.20 -33.81
N GLU A 529 21.49 -11.40 -33.78
CA GLU A 529 21.00 -12.50 -32.94
C GLU A 529 21.21 -12.27 -31.44
N GLN A 530 22.37 -11.67 -31.07
CA GLN A 530 22.85 -11.40 -29.70
C GLN A 530 23.85 -10.23 -29.72
N ALA A 531 24.07 -9.56 -28.58
CA ALA A 531 25.01 -8.42 -28.42
C ALA A 531 26.42 -8.62 -29.02
N SER A 532 26.90 -9.87 -29.10
CA SER A 532 28.21 -10.27 -29.64
C SER A 532 28.22 -10.63 -31.14
N GLY A 533 27.04 -10.67 -31.78
CA GLY A 533 26.87 -10.96 -33.20
C GLY A 533 27.29 -9.78 -34.09
N VAL A 534 27.98 -10.08 -35.20
CA VAL A 534 28.59 -9.08 -36.09
C VAL A 534 27.73 -8.78 -37.33
N THR A 535 26.67 -9.55 -37.59
CA THR A 535 25.83 -9.39 -38.78
C THR A 535 24.34 -9.54 -38.45
N PRO A 536 23.45 -8.88 -39.22
CA PRO A 536 22.00 -9.08 -39.09
C PRO A 536 21.63 -10.55 -39.24
N ALA A 537 20.74 -11.04 -38.38
CA ALA A 537 20.36 -12.45 -38.25
C ALA A 537 18.92 -12.69 -37.77
N ARG A 538 18.29 -11.63 -37.23
CA ARG A 538 16.94 -11.58 -36.70
C ARG A 538 16.12 -10.56 -37.50
N LEU A 539 14.82 -10.76 -37.54
CA LEU A 539 13.81 -9.86 -38.08
C LEU A 539 12.89 -9.48 -36.92
N GLU A 540 12.58 -8.20 -36.80
CA GLU A 540 11.85 -7.61 -35.68
C GLU A 540 10.67 -6.81 -36.20
N ARG A 541 9.60 -6.76 -35.40
CA ARG A 541 8.39 -5.99 -35.65
C ARG A 541 8.15 -5.11 -34.43
N HIS A 542 8.06 -3.81 -34.67
CA HIS A 542 7.84 -2.78 -33.66
C HIS A 542 6.56 -2.03 -34.02
N ASP A 543 5.71 -1.81 -33.02
CA ASP A 543 4.68 -0.77 -33.09
C ASP A 543 5.38 0.59 -33.10
N PHE A 544 4.89 1.51 -33.91
CA PHE A 544 5.39 2.86 -34.05
C PHE A 544 4.27 3.86 -33.77
N ASP A 545 4.31 4.40 -32.56
CA ASP A 545 3.47 5.54 -32.19
C ASP A 545 4.06 6.80 -32.85
N GLN A 546 3.34 7.29 -33.85
CA GLN A 546 3.72 8.49 -34.61
C GLN A 546 3.60 9.77 -33.79
N ILE A 547 2.69 9.81 -32.81
CA ILE A 547 2.37 10.99 -32.00
C ILE A 547 3.40 11.12 -30.87
N ALA A 548 3.57 10.06 -30.07
CA ALA A 548 4.58 10.00 -29.01
C ALA A 548 6.01 9.86 -29.56
N SER A 549 6.17 9.57 -30.87
CA SER A 549 7.48 9.29 -31.49
C SER A 549 8.23 8.17 -30.77
N ALA A 550 7.52 7.07 -30.50
CA ALA A 550 7.95 5.95 -29.67
C ALA A 550 7.91 4.61 -30.41
N LEU A 551 8.74 3.65 -29.96
CA LEU A 551 8.79 2.29 -30.51
C LEU A 551 8.63 1.22 -29.44
N THR A 552 7.69 0.30 -29.68
CA THR A 552 7.39 -0.83 -28.80
C THR A 552 7.62 -2.13 -29.55
N ARG A 553 8.58 -2.97 -29.12
CA ARG A 553 8.88 -4.24 -29.80
C ARG A 553 7.79 -5.28 -29.55
N LEU A 554 7.03 -5.60 -30.59
CA LEU A 554 5.96 -6.60 -30.56
C LEU A 554 6.48 -8.02 -30.76
N GLU A 555 7.41 -8.22 -31.70
CA GLU A 555 7.82 -9.57 -32.12
C GLU A 555 9.27 -9.60 -32.61
N SER A 556 9.94 -10.74 -32.45
CA SER A 556 11.19 -11.00 -33.17
C SER A 556 11.41 -12.46 -33.50
N ARG A 557 12.02 -12.72 -34.66
CA ARG A 557 12.31 -14.07 -35.17
C ARG A 557 13.74 -14.17 -35.70
N VAL A 558 14.44 -15.25 -35.38
CA VAL A 558 15.72 -15.57 -36.03
C VAL A 558 15.47 -16.10 -37.44
N VAL A 559 16.03 -15.41 -38.44
CA VAL A 559 15.73 -15.62 -39.88
C VAL A 559 16.98 -15.93 -40.72
N GLY A 560 18.15 -16.08 -40.10
CA GLY A 560 19.37 -16.56 -40.73
C GLY A 560 20.46 -15.49 -40.87
N ASN A 561 21.71 -15.94 -40.72
CA ASN A 561 22.88 -15.05 -40.59
C ASN A 561 23.24 -14.27 -41.87
N SER A 562 23.72 -13.05 -41.65
CA SER A 562 24.18 -12.10 -42.67
C SER A 562 23.08 -11.61 -43.60
N GLY A 563 22.06 -10.95 -43.02
CA GLY A 563 21.06 -10.15 -43.74
C GLY A 563 21.68 -9.15 -44.72
N ARG A 564 20.97 -8.86 -45.81
CA ARG A 564 21.46 -8.09 -46.96
C ARG A 564 20.52 -7.05 -47.53
N ASP A 565 19.21 -7.28 -47.43
CA ASP A 565 18.14 -6.49 -48.04
C ASP A 565 16.82 -6.93 -47.40
N LEU A 566 15.88 -5.99 -47.25
CA LEU A 566 14.53 -6.19 -46.72
C LEU A 566 13.58 -5.42 -47.64
N ASP A 567 12.47 -6.05 -48.05
CA ASP A 567 11.43 -5.38 -48.84
C ASP A 567 10.04 -5.87 -48.42
N LEU A 568 9.05 -4.98 -48.52
CA LEU A 568 7.65 -5.19 -48.15
C LEU A 568 6.76 -4.99 -49.39
N SER A 569 5.80 -5.87 -49.60
CA SER A 569 4.87 -5.74 -50.72
C SER A 569 3.95 -4.54 -50.56
N SER A 570 3.51 -3.95 -51.68
CA SER A 570 2.61 -2.78 -51.70
C SER A 570 1.19 -3.05 -51.19
N ASP A 571 0.82 -4.32 -50.98
CA ASP A 571 -0.43 -4.75 -50.33
C ASP A 571 -0.26 -5.09 -48.84
N TYR A 572 0.97 -4.93 -48.30
CA TYR A 572 1.35 -5.19 -46.91
C TYR A 572 0.98 -6.61 -46.43
N GLN A 573 0.94 -7.58 -47.35
CA GLN A 573 0.69 -9.00 -47.05
C GLN A 573 1.95 -9.86 -47.05
N HIS A 574 3.04 -9.42 -47.70
CA HIS A 574 4.24 -10.23 -47.97
C HIS A 574 5.53 -9.48 -47.64
N LEU A 575 6.39 -10.09 -46.84
CA LEU A 575 7.67 -9.52 -46.40
C LEU A 575 8.82 -10.47 -46.78
N VAL A 576 9.87 -9.93 -47.39
CA VAL A 576 11.06 -10.70 -47.78
C VAL A 576 12.31 -10.15 -47.09
N TYR A 577 13.01 -11.02 -46.36
CA TYR A 577 14.29 -10.67 -45.72
C TYR A 577 15.41 -11.55 -46.26
N THR A 578 16.33 -10.97 -47.02
CA THR A 578 17.39 -11.75 -47.68
C THR A 578 18.57 -11.98 -46.75
N ALA A 579 18.81 -13.25 -46.38
CA ALA A 579 19.97 -13.65 -45.58
C ALA A 579 21.02 -14.37 -46.44
N GLY A 580 22.31 -14.18 -46.14
CA GLY A 580 23.42 -14.77 -46.91
C GLY A 580 23.46 -16.31 -46.91
N ASN A 581 22.84 -16.96 -45.92
CA ASN A 581 22.63 -18.42 -45.90
C ASN A 581 21.20 -18.83 -46.29
N GLY A 582 20.38 -17.90 -46.80
CA GLY A 582 18.93 -18.03 -46.89
C GLY A 582 18.27 -18.12 -45.51
N ASN A 583 16.94 -18.23 -45.50
CA ASN A 583 16.14 -18.27 -44.28
C ASN A 583 15.78 -19.70 -43.83
N ASP A 584 16.10 -20.71 -44.64
CA ASP A 584 15.89 -22.12 -44.34
C ASP A 584 17.14 -22.99 -44.62
N ALA A 585 17.07 -24.28 -44.26
CA ALA A 585 18.16 -25.23 -44.49
C ALA A 585 18.47 -25.54 -45.98
N LYS A 586 17.63 -25.07 -46.92
CA LYS A 586 17.81 -25.19 -48.37
C LYS A 586 18.36 -23.92 -49.01
N TYR A 587 18.59 -22.86 -48.24
CA TYR A 587 18.95 -21.51 -48.70
C TYR A 587 17.85 -20.83 -49.52
N ASN A 588 16.58 -21.12 -49.22
CA ASN A 588 15.43 -20.42 -49.81
C ASN A 588 15.23 -19.05 -49.18
N LEU A 589 14.46 -18.21 -49.86
CA LEU A 589 13.83 -17.05 -49.23
C LEU A 589 12.50 -17.48 -48.62
N ILE A 590 12.23 -17.08 -47.38
CA ILE A 590 10.90 -17.26 -46.76
C ILE A 590 10.03 -16.07 -47.10
N ASP A 591 8.77 -16.35 -47.38
CA ASP A 591 7.68 -15.37 -47.46
C ASP A 591 7.10 -15.21 -46.06
N PHE A 592 7.39 -14.09 -45.40
CA PHE A 592 6.93 -13.79 -44.05
C PHE A 592 5.65 -12.98 -44.11
N SER A 593 4.68 -13.28 -43.25
CA SER A 593 3.55 -12.38 -43.03
C SER A 593 4.02 -11.18 -42.20
N PRO A 594 3.78 -9.93 -42.64
CA PRO A 594 4.08 -8.72 -41.86
C PRO A 594 3.38 -8.73 -40.49
N ALA A 595 2.14 -9.22 -40.43
CA ALA A 595 1.33 -9.29 -39.21
C ALA A 595 1.80 -10.35 -38.19
N ASN A 596 2.52 -11.39 -38.63
CA ASN A 596 3.05 -12.42 -37.73
C ASN A 596 4.29 -13.09 -38.33
N LEU A 597 5.47 -12.73 -37.81
CA LEU A 597 6.74 -13.23 -38.34
C LEU A 597 6.90 -14.75 -38.15
N HIS A 598 6.19 -15.38 -37.21
CA HIS A 598 6.23 -16.83 -36.97
C HIS A 598 5.32 -17.66 -37.89
N MET A 599 4.41 -17.05 -38.66
CA MET A 599 3.51 -17.73 -39.60
C MET A 599 3.87 -17.42 -41.08
N PRO A 600 4.90 -18.08 -41.65
CA PRO A 600 5.32 -17.84 -43.03
C PRO A 600 4.31 -18.39 -44.04
N GLN A 601 4.03 -17.63 -45.09
CA GLN A 601 3.05 -17.96 -46.13
C GLN A 601 3.63 -18.88 -47.23
N GLY A 602 4.96 -18.99 -47.32
CA GLY A 602 5.61 -19.84 -48.31
C GLY A 602 7.13 -19.70 -48.33
N SER A 603 7.75 -20.15 -49.43
CA SER A 603 9.18 -19.93 -49.67
C SER A 603 9.52 -20.00 -51.17
N TRP A 604 10.45 -19.13 -51.60
CA TRP A 604 10.92 -19.06 -52.98
C TRP A 604 12.28 -19.75 -53.13
N GLU A 605 12.39 -20.67 -54.09
CA GLU A 605 13.63 -21.44 -54.35
C GLU A 605 14.70 -20.62 -55.09
N LEU A 606 15.19 -19.56 -54.45
CA LEU A 606 16.26 -18.71 -54.97
C LEU A 606 17.63 -19.42 -54.98
N GLY A 607 17.92 -20.19 -53.93
CA GLY A 607 19.18 -20.90 -53.75
C GLY A 607 20.28 -20.05 -53.09
N ARG A 608 21.46 -20.68 -52.92
CA ARG A 608 22.53 -20.21 -52.01
C ARG A 608 23.02 -18.79 -52.27
N TYR A 609 23.25 -18.07 -51.18
CA TYR A 609 23.74 -16.69 -51.14
C TYR A 609 22.79 -15.62 -51.72
N PRO A 610 21.51 -15.54 -51.28
CA PRO A 610 20.67 -14.36 -51.51
C PRO A 610 21.40 -13.05 -51.19
N GLN A 611 21.19 -12.01 -52.00
CA GLN A 611 21.80 -10.68 -51.84
C GLN A 611 20.79 -9.54 -51.79
N THR A 612 19.70 -9.65 -52.57
CA THR A 612 18.74 -8.57 -52.76
C THR A 612 17.46 -9.16 -53.31
N ALA A 613 16.32 -8.59 -52.92
CA ALA A 613 15.00 -8.95 -53.39
C ALA A 613 14.11 -7.71 -53.37
N SER A 614 13.21 -7.60 -54.35
CA SER A 614 12.20 -6.55 -54.33
C SER A 614 10.90 -6.96 -55.02
N PHE A 615 9.77 -6.54 -54.45
CA PHE A 615 8.43 -6.75 -54.98
C PHE A 615 8.12 -5.76 -56.10
N ARG A 616 7.39 -6.23 -57.13
CA ARG A 616 6.82 -5.37 -58.17
C ARG A 616 5.72 -4.49 -57.53
N PRO A 617 5.49 -3.24 -58.00
CA PRO A 617 4.51 -2.33 -57.39
C PRO A 617 3.06 -2.84 -57.31
N ASP A 618 2.71 -3.91 -58.03
CA ASP A 618 1.40 -4.58 -57.97
C ASP A 618 1.35 -5.80 -57.02
N ALA A 619 2.40 -6.00 -56.22
CA ALA A 619 2.63 -7.13 -55.32
C ALA A 619 2.59 -8.54 -55.96
N GLN A 620 2.40 -8.69 -57.28
CA GLN A 620 2.20 -10.00 -57.91
C GLN A 620 3.49 -10.78 -58.15
N ILE A 621 4.62 -10.09 -58.30
CA ILE A 621 5.91 -10.66 -58.69
C ILE A 621 7.01 -10.20 -57.73
N LEU A 622 7.78 -11.16 -57.20
CA LEU A 622 9.03 -10.89 -56.48
C LEU A 622 10.22 -11.12 -57.42
N ALA A 623 11.11 -10.13 -57.59
CA ALA A 623 12.42 -10.34 -58.22
C ALA A 623 13.52 -10.44 -57.16
N ALA A 624 14.40 -11.44 -57.24
CA ALA A 624 15.46 -11.65 -56.26
C ALA A 624 16.74 -12.23 -56.86
N SER A 625 17.88 -12.02 -56.21
CA SER A 625 19.19 -12.46 -56.70
C SER A 625 20.04 -13.23 -55.70
N ASN A 626 20.72 -14.27 -56.19
CA ASN A 626 21.72 -15.08 -55.48
C ASN A 626 23.17 -14.77 -55.93
N ARG A 627 23.51 -13.49 -55.99
CA ARG A 627 24.73 -12.90 -56.58
C ARG A 627 24.77 -12.95 -58.10
N SER A 628 24.67 -14.12 -58.72
CA SER A 628 24.92 -14.28 -60.15
C SER A 628 23.69 -14.62 -60.98
N ASN A 629 22.58 -15.06 -60.38
CA ASN A 629 21.31 -15.23 -61.08
C ASN A 629 20.32 -14.20 -60.59
N LEU A 630 19.56 -13.61 -61.51
CA LEU A 630 18.32 -12.90 -61.23
C LEU A 630 17.17 -13.87 -61.47
N LYS A 631 16.27 -14.03 -60.50
CA LYS A 631 15.03 -14.79 -60.65
C LYS A 631 13.83 -13.89 -60.41
N ALA A 632 12.70 -14.21 -61.03
CA ALA A 632 11.41 -13.66 -60.66
C ALA A 632 10.42 -14.78 -60.33
N PHE A 633 9.61 -14.57 -59.30
CA PHE A 633 8.65 -15.52 -58.77
C PHE A 633 7.27 -14.90 -58.72
N SER A 634 6.23 -15.71 -58.94
CA SER A 634 4.87 -15.32 -58.57
C SER A 634 4.78 -15.33 -57.05
N VAL A 635 4.21 -14.28 -56.46
CA VAL A 635 4.00 -14.19 -55.01
C VAL A 635 2.94 -15.22 -54.59
N ALA A 636 1.74 -15.15 -55.19
CA ALA A 636 0.60 -16.03 -54.87
C ALA A 636 0.82 -17.56 -55.05
N SER A 637 1.87 -18.00 -55.76
CA SER A 637 2.15 -19.43 -56.00
C SER A 637 3.57 -19.88 -55.64
N HIS A 638 4.42 -18.92 -55.24
CA HIS A 638 5.86 -19.07 -55.01
C HIS A 638 6.67 -19.67 -56.19
N GLN A 639 6.07 -19.85 -57.37
CA GLN A 639 6.71 -20.49 -58.52
C GLN A 639 7.61 -19.53 -59.30
N GLU A 640 8.79 -20.00 -59.69
CA GLU A 640 9.72 -19.30 -60.59
C GLU A 640 9.04 -19.05 -61.95
N GLN A 641 8.85 -17.78 -62.28
CA GLN A 641 8.35 -17.33 -63.60
C GLN A 641 9.51 -17.10 -64.58
N PHE A 642 10.65 -16.66 -64.06
CA PHE A 642 11.81 -16.28 -64.87
C PHE A 642 13.12 -16.51 -64.11
N SER A 643 14.17 -16.84 -64.84
CA SER A 643 15.54 -16.92 -64.33
C SER A 643 16.55 -16.54 -65.40
N ARG A 644 17.52 -15.70 -65.04
CA ARG A 644 18.64 -15.27 -65.88
C ARG A 644 19.95 -15.40 -65.10
N ALA A 645 20.79 -16.32 -65.55
CA ALA A 645 22.17 -16.44 -65.09
C ALA A 645 23.05 -15.37 -65.76
N HIS A 646 23.81 -14.63 -64.96
CA HIS A 646 24.89 -13.76 -65.40
C HIS A 646 26.23 -14.48 -65.23
N SER A 647 26.94 -14.66 -66.34
CA SER A 647 28.31 -15.17 -66.40
C SER A 647 29.08 -14.33 -67.40
N PRO A 648 29.71 -13.21 -66.99
CA PRO A 648 30.41 -12.33 -67.90
C PRO A 648 31.61 -13.07 -68.54
N PRO A 649 31.95 -12.83 -69.82
CA PRO A 649 32.99 -13.58 -70.52
C PRO A 649 34.42 -13.45 -69.93
N SER A 650 34.64 -12.53 -69.00
CA SER A 650 35.95 -12.08 -68.53
C SER A 650 36.24 -12.32 -67.05
N CYS A 651 35.28 -12.71 -66.20
CA CYS A 651 35.56 -13.04 -64.80
C CYS A 651 34.57 -14.02 -64.16
N ALA A 652 35.02 -14.69 -63.10
CA ALA A 652 34.36 -15.86 -62.53
C ALA A 652 33.25 -15.57 -61.48
N LEU A 653 33.13 -14.33 -61.01
CA LEU A 653 32.21 -13.93 -59.93
C LEU A 653 31.63 -12.53 -60.20
N PRO A 654 30.56 -12.41 -61.01
CA PRO A 654 29.71 -11.23 -61.01
C PRO A 654 28.85 -11.18 -59.74
N GLU A 655 28.47 -9.97 -59.31
CA GLU A 655 27.56 -9.77 -58.17
C GLU A 655 26.50 -8.72 -58.50
N ILE A 656 25.23 -9.15 -58.51
CA ILE A 656 24.05 -8.30 -58.50
C ILE A 656 23.91 -7.77 -57.07
N ARG A 657 23.91 -6.44 -56.90
CA ARG A 657 23.95 -5.81 -55.56
C ARG A 657 22.62 -5.22 -55.11
N GLN A 658 21.80 -4.77 -56.05
CA GLN A 658 20.48 -4.21 -55.78
C GLN A 658 19.53 -4.60 -56.91
N VAL A 659 18.31 -4.97 -56.57
CA VAL A 659 17.16 -5.16 -57.46
C VAL A 659 16.06 -4.21 -56.99
N ARG A 660 15.48 -3.48 -57.94
CA ARG A 660 14.31 -2.61 -57.76
C ARG A 660 13.41 -2.72 -58.99
N TRP A 661 12.21 -2.16 -58.92
CA TRP A 661 11.27 -2.09 -60.05
C TRP A 661 10.95 -0.63 -60.37
N SER A 662 10.85 -0.27 -61.66
CA SER A 662 10.17 0.97 -62.03
C SER A 662 8.68 0.86 -61.69
N ARG A 663 8.01 2.01 -61.49
CA ARG A 663 6.56 2.06 -61.30
C ARG A 663 5.80 1.34 -62.43
N GLY A 664 6.23 1.50 -63.68
CA GLY A 664 5.72 0.76 -64.85
C GLY A 664 6.09 -0.74 -64.92
N GLY A 665 6.63 -1.34 -63.86
CA GLY A 665 6.82 -2.79 -63.75
C GLY A 665 8.03 -3.36 -64.50
N SER A 666 9.02 -2.55 -64.89
CA SER A 666 10.29 -3.04 -65.42
C SER A 666 11.29 -3.30 -64.28
N VAL A 667 11.90 -4.49 -64.25
CA VAL A 667 12.94 -4.78 -63.25
C VAL A 667 14.26 -4.10 -63.63
N VAL A 668 14.86 -3.42 -62.66
CA VAL A 668 16.14 -2.69 -62.77
C VAL A 668 17.11 -3.25 -61.74
N TYR A 669 18.34 -3.54 -62.14
CA TYR A 669 19.34 -4.14 -61.25
C TYR A 669 20.77 -3.73 -61.58
N THR A 670 21.60 -3.63 -60.54
CA THR A 670 23.01 -3.26 -60.64
C THR A 670 23.91 -4.50 -60.62
N LEU A 671 24.73 -4.68 -61.65
CA LEU A 671 25.69 -5.77 -61.78
C LEU A 671 27.13 -5.25 -61.65
N VAL A 672 27.80 -5.57 -60.56
CA VAL A 672 29.21 -5.21 -60.36
C VAL A 672 30.12 -6.26 -60.97
N SER A 673 31.01 -5.82 -61.87
CA SER A 673 31.94 -6.69 -62.57
C SER A 673 33.28 -6.79 -61.82
N CYS A 674 33.66 -8.00 -61.39
CA CYS A 674 35.06 -8.37 -61.14
C CYS A 674 35.82 -7.52 -60.09
N GLY A 675 35.13 -6.94 -59.10
CA GLY A 675 35.73 -6.03 -58.11
C GLY A 675 36.18 -4.68 -58.68
N SER A 676 35.74 -4.33 -59.90
CA SER A 676 35.84 -2.96 -60.39
C SER A 676 34.69 -2.10 -59.85
N SER A 677 34.97 -0.83 -59.73
CA SER A 677 34.07 0.25 -59.36
C SER A 677 33.08 0.65 -60.47
N SER A 678 32.64 -0.30 -61.28
CA SER A 678 31.82 -0.02 -62.46
C SER A 678 30.61 -0.94 -62.43
N GLY A 679 29.46 -0.34 -62.18
CA GLY A 679 28.17 -0.99 -62.27
C GLY A 679 27.74 -1.09 -63.73
N VAL A 680 27.21 -2.25 -64.12
CA VAL A 680 26.36 -2.36 -65.29
C VAL A 680 24.92 -2.34 -64.80
N LEU A 681 24.21 -1.27 -65.12
CA LEU A 681 22.76 -1.23 -64.97
C LEU A 681 22.16 -2.13 -66.04
N LEU A 682 21.25 -3.01 -65.65
CA LEU A 682 20.42 -3.78 -66.57
C LEU A 682 18.96 -3.51 -66.25
N TRP A 683 18.17 -3.24 -67.28
CA TRP A 683 16.72 -3.22 -67.17
C TRP A 683 16.12 -4.31 -68.05
N ASN A 684 14.98 -4.84 -67.64
CA ASN A 684 14.22 -5.80 -68.43
C ASN A 684 12.74 -5.44 -68.38
N SER A 685 12.18 -5.09 -69.54
CA SER A 685 10.74 -5.14 -69.77
C SER A 685 10.29 -6.61 -69.69
N LEU A 686 10.07 -7.08 -68.47
CA LEU A 686 9.42 -8.35 -68.20
C LEU A 686 7.94 -8.21 -68.59
N ALA A 687 7.65 -8.48 -69.86
CA ALA A 687 6.31 -8.84 -70.30
C ALA A 687 5.98 -10.25 -69.77
N LEU A 688 5.75 -10.31 -68.46
CA LEU A 688 5.26 -11.45 -67.68
C LEU A 688 3.76 -11.26 -67.43
#